data_AF-A0A8F9TUN6-F1
#
_entry.id   AF-A0A8F9TUN6-F1
#
_cell.length_a   1.000
_cell.length_b   1.000
_cell.length_c   1.000
_cell.angle_alpha   90.00
_cell.angle_beta   90.00
_cell.angle_gamma   90.00
#
_symmetry.space_group_name_H-M   'P 1'
#
loop_
_entity.id
_entity.type
_entity.pdbx_description
1 polymer ?
#
loop_
_entity_poly.entity_id
_entity_poly.type
_entity_poly.pdbx_seq_one_letter_code
_entity_poly.pdbx_strand_id
1 'polypeptide(L)'
;MRLVPLFPPAARAALLLLPLAFSATFAADTASTAPMPATNPLLQPSTLPLQFPRFDLIKDEHFAPAFEAGMAEESREVDAIANASAAPTFDNTIVALNRSGRTLDRVDRIFSNLAGANTNPALQAIEREMAPKLAAHNDAIHLNAKLFARVSAVYNQRAQLGLDPESLRLVERTYKDFVRAGAQLSDADKVHLKQMNAQLAELQTTFSQNVLKEKNASSVAVASRDELAGMSEAEIAATQAAAKADGHAGEFVIRLQNTTGQPPLTDLEDRPLREKIMAASLARGSHGGDYDNRATVARIVLLRAQRANLLGYPTHAAYQLEDQTAHDVGTVNKLLADLAPPAVANARREAADIQQIIDRDKGGFQVTAADWDFYAEKVRAARYAFDESQLKPYFELNRVLTDGVFYAAHRLYGLTFKERKDLPVYQPDVRVFEVHDADGSLLAFFIGDYYARPSKRGGAWMNAYVAQSTLLGTQAVVANHLNIPKPSDGQPTLLTFDEVTTMFHEFGHALHGMFSHVKYPRFSGTQVPRDFVEYPSQVNEMWAKWPEVLKHYARHYQTGEPMPPELLEKLLATQKFNQGYATTEYLAASILDQAWHQITPAQAPAADGVLAFEATALKKAGVDFAPVPPRYRTTYFSHVFENGYSAGYYSYIWAEVLDADSVEWFKQHGGLTRENGDHFRATLLSRGGSVDAMKLFHDFTGRDPYVEPLLKRRGLEPVTATKTE
;
A
#
# COMPACT_ATOMS: atom_id res chain seq x y z
N MET A 1 64.98 -31.02 -2.90
CA MET A 1 66.43 -31.33 -2.78
C MET A 1 67.11 -30.97 -4.10
N ARG A 2 67.88 -29.87 -4.15
CA ARG A 2 68.66 -29.37 -5.32
C ARG A 2 67.81 -28.99 -6.57
N LEU A 3 68.21 -28.04 -7.44
CA LEU A 3 69.16 -26.93 -7.34
C LEU A 3 68.81 -25.83 -8.37
N VAL A 4 69.30 -24.61 -8.17
CA VAL A 4 69.26 -23.49 -9.15
C VAL A 4 70.67 -23.26 -9.72
N PRO A 5 70.78 -22.99 -11.03
CA PRO A 5 71.62 -21.88 -11.54
C PRO A 5 70.94 -21.14 -12.72
N LEU A 6 71.34 -19.98 -13.25
CA LEU A 6 72.04 -18.73 -12.83
C LEU A 6 72.26 -17.90 -14.14
N PHE A 7 72.51 -16.59 -14.02
CA PHE A 7 72.72 -15.57 -15.08
C PHE A 7 74.15 -15.57 -15.71
N PRO A 8 74.53 -14.65 -16.65
CA PRO A 8 73.79 -13.92 -17.70
C PRO A 8 74.27 -14.37 -19.12
N PRO A 9 75.16 -13.74 -19.95
CA PRO A 9 75.76 -12.38 -20.06
C PRO A 9 75.13 -11.52 -21.22
N ALA A 10 75.81 -10.48 -21.75
CA ALA A 10 75.37 -9.67 -22.90
C ALA A 10 76.50 -9.00 -23.72
N ALA A 11 76.28 -8.76 -25.02
CA ALA A 11 77.05 -7.85 -25.90
C ALA A 11 76.18 -7.42 -27.12
N ARG A 12 75.69 -6.18 -27.22
CA ARG A 12 76.35 -4.96 -27.73
C ARG A 12 76.76 -4.99 -29.21
N ALA A 13 75.85 -4.52 -30.06
CA ALA A 13 76.14 -3.66 -31.22
C ALA A 13 75.14 -2.48 -31.18
N ALA A 14 75.54 -1.29 -31.62
CA ALA A 14 74.76 -0.06 -31.45
C ALA A 14 74.51 0.66 -32.77
N LEU A 15 73.33 1.27 -32.91
CA LEU A 15 73.03 2.28 -33.91
C LEU A 15 72.14 3.35 -33.27
N LEU A 16 72.49 4.63 -33.39
CA LEU A 16 71.71 5.72 -32.82
C LEU A 16 70.60 6.15 -33.79
N LEU A 17 69.36 6.19 -33.30
CA LEU A 17 68.27 7.01 -33.83
C LEU A 17 67.50 7.63 -32.65
N LEU A 18 66.87 8.78 -32.88
CA LEU A 18 66.34 9.64 -31.82
C LEU A 18 65.07 9.05 -31.17
N PRO A 19 64.85 9.21 -29.85
CA PRO A 19 63.60 8.86 -29.21
C PRO A 19 62.52 9.91 -29.49
N LEU A 20 61.42 9.52 -30.16
CA LEU A 20 60.15 10.21 -29.96
C LEU A 20 59.59 9.81 -28.59
N ALA A 21 59.24 10.79 -27.77
CA ALA A 21 58.60 10.55 -26.48
C ALA A 21 57.13 10.17 -26.68
N PHE A 22 56.83 8.87 -26.65
CA PHE A 22 55.45 8.38 -26.67
C PHE A 22 54.90 8.31 -25.24
N SER A 23 54.39 9.44 -24.74
CA SER A 23 53.72 9.50 -23.43
C SER A 23 52.42 8.70 -23.47
N ALA A 24 52.41 7.51 -22.88
CA ALA A 24 51.20 6.72 -22.66
C ALA A 24 50.33 7.39 -21.59
N THR A 25 49.52 8.36 -22.00
CA THR A 25 48.46 8.92 -21.17
C THR A 25 47.40 7.86 -20.91
N PHE A 26 47.13 7.55 -19.64
CA PHE A 26 45.90 6.87 -19.26
C PHE A 26 44.71 7.75 -19.67
N ALA A 27 44.03 7.38 -20.76
CA ALA A 27 42.73 7.95 -21.07
C ALA A 27 41.77 7.51 -19.95
N ALA A 28 41.15 8.49 -19.28
CA ALA A 28 39.98 8.19 -18.45
C ALA A 28 38.89 7.64 -19.37
N ASP A 29 38.29 6.51 -19.01
CA ASP A 29 37.26 5.86 -19.82
C ASP A 29 35.97 6.69 -19.73
N THR A 30 35.85 7.66 -20.63
CA THR A 30 34.69 8.55 -20.72
C THR A 30 33.48 7.76 -21.16
N ALA A 31 32.71 7.29 -20.17
CA ALA A 31 31.44 6.62 -20.36
C ALA A 31 30.59 7.38 -21.39
N SER A 32 30.21 6.69 -22.48
CA SER A 32 29.58 7.33 -23.63
C SER A 32 28.21 7.88 -23.27
N THR A 33 28.15 9.18 -23.01
CA THR A 33 26.89 9.91 -22.83
C THR A 33 26.17 9.94 -24.17
N ALA A 34 25.27 8.99 -24.40
CA ALA A 34 24.36 9.01 -25.53
C ALA A 34 23.62 10.37 -25.55
N PRO A 35 23.51 11.05 -26.71
CA PRO A 35 22.91 12.37 -26.76
C PRO A 35 21.44 12.28 -26.34
N MET A 36 21.08 13.02 -25.29
CA MET A 36 19.72 13.11 -24.77
C MET A 36 18.74 13.44 -25.92
N PRO A 37 17.68 12.64 -26.14
CA PRO A 37 16.62 13.04 -27.06
C PRO A 37 15.97 14.32 -26.52
N ALA A 38 15.91 15.37 -27.34
CA ALA A 38 15.44 16.71 -26.96
C ALA A 38 13.92 16.80 -26.65
N THR A 39 13.28 15.66 -26.38
CA THR A 39 11.82 15.47 -26.30
C THR A 39 11.41 14.44 -25.24
N ASN A 40 12.21 14.19 -24.20
CA ASN A 40 11.77 13.34 -23.08
C ASN A 40 10.70 14.10 -22.24
N PRO A 41 9.44 13.62 -22.18
CA PRO A 41 8.33 14.35 -21.59
C PRO A 41 8.33 14.39 -20.05
N LEU A 42 9.16 13.57 -19.40
CA LEU A 42 9.25 13.53 -17.93
C LEU A 42 10.12 14.66 -17.38
N LEU A 43 11.06 15.17 -18.18
CA LEU A 43 12.04 16.19 -17.79
C LEU A 43 11.45 17.59 -17.59
N GLN A 44 10.17 17.81 -17.90
CA GLN A 44 9.50 19.11 -17.81
C GLN A 44 8.11 18.97 -17.18
N PRO A 45 7.56 20.01 -16.53
CA PRO A 45 6.17 20.03 -16.09
C PRO A 45 5.21 19.79 -17.27
N SER A 46 4.16 18.99 -17.05
CA SER A 46 3.15 18.76 -18.09
C SER A 46 2.37 20.04 -18.39
N THR A 47 2.09 20.26 -19.67
CA THR A 47 1.27 21.38 -20.18
C THR A 47 -0.23 21.11 -20.14
N LEU A 48 -0.68 19.92 -19.71
CA LEU A 48 -2.08 19.67 -19.43
C LEU A 48 -2.53 20.35 -18.13
N PRO A 49 -3.85 20.60 -17.94
CA PRO A 49 -4.37 21.16 -16.70
C PRO A 49 -3.91 20.38 -15.47
N LEU A 50 -3.68 21.09 -14.36
CA LEU A 50 -3.12 20.57 -13.10
C LEU A 50 -1.81 19.76 -13.24
N GLN A 51 -1.06 19.94 -14.34
CA GLN A 51 0.12 19.14 -14.71
C GLN A 51 -0.18 17.64 -14.89
N PHE A 52 -1.40 17.27 -15.30
CA PHE A 52 -1.81 15.89 -15.57
C PHE A 52 -0.81 15.17 -16.51
N PRO A 53 -0.35 13.93 -16.23
CA PRO A 53 0.72 13.29 -16.99
C PRO A 53 0.41 13.08 -18.49
N ARG A 54 1.42 13.30 -19.35
CA ARG A 54 1.35 13.02 -20.79
C ARG A 54 1.52 11.53 -21.09
N PHE A 55 0.58 10.70 -20.64
CA PHE A 55 0.61 9.25 -20.90
C PHE A 55 0.62 8.90 -22.41
N ASP A 56 0.24 9.83 -23.28
CA ASP A 56 0.35 9.74 -24.73
C ASP A 56 1.77 9.91 -25.29
N LEU A 57 2.68 10.52 -24.52
CA LEU A 57 4.09 10.75 -24.90
C LEU A 57 5.07 9.91 -24.06
N ILE A 58 4.67 9.44 -22.89
CA ILE A 58 5.51 8.65 -21.97
C ILE A 58 5.70 7.23 -22.53
N LYS A 59 6.93 6.73 -22.39
CA LYS A 59 7.36 5.39 -22.82
C LYS A 59 8.38 4.84 -21.83
N ASP A 60 8.57 3.53 -21.81
CA ASP A 60 9.54 2.86 -20.95
C ASP A 60 10.96 3.39 -21.14
N GLU A 61 11.37 3.63 -22.40
CA GLU A 61 12.67 4.19 -22.78
C GLU A 61 12.96 5.61 -22.24
N HIS A 62 11.95 6.31 -21.72
CA HIS A 62 12.11 7.64 -21.15
C HIS A 62 12.50 7.63 -19.66
N PHE A 63 12.26 6.55 -18.91
CA PHE A 63 12.39 6.57 -17.45
C PHE A 63 13.84 6.59 -16.95
N ALA A 64 14.69 5.62 -17.31
CA ALA A 64 16.06 5.56 -16.80
C ALA A 64 16.86 6.86 -17.09
N PRO A 65 16.86 7.43 -18.32
CA PRO A 65 17.50 8.72 -18.57
C PRO A 65 16.90 9.89 -17.78
N ALA A 66 15.59 9.86 -17.47
CA ALA A 66 14.94 10.90 -16.69
C ALA A 66 15.21 10.78 -15.18
N PHE A 67 15.33 9.56 -14.65
CA PHE A 67 15.81 9.31 -13.29
C PHE A 67 17.24 9.83 -13.12
N GLU A 68 18.15 9.48 -14.02
CA GLU A 68 19.55 9.93 -13.96
C GLU A 68 19.69 11.45 -14.10
N ALA A 69 18.94 12.07 -15.02
CA ALA A 69 18.87 13.52 -15.13
C ALA A 69 18.25 14.18 -13.88
N GLY A 70 17.21 13.60 -13.29
CA GLY A 70 16.56 14.09 -12.07
C GLY A 70 17.46 14.02 -10.84
N MET A 71 18.17 12.91 -10.64
CA MET A 71 19.18 12.76 -9.57
C MET A 71 20.33 13.76 -9.75
N ALA A 72 20.79 13.97 -11.00
CA ALA A 72 21.84 14.93 -11.32
C ALA A 72 21.39 16.41 -11.26
N GLU A 73 20.09 16.69 -11.39
CA GLU A 73 19.49 18.00 -11.08
C GLU A 73 19.46 18.23 -9.57
N GLU A 74 18.82 17.33 -8.82
CA GLU A 74 18.68 17.47 -7.37
C GLU A 74 20.03 17.52 -6.66
N SER A 75 21.01 16.71 -7.06
CA SER A 75 22.36 16.72 -6.48
C SER A 75 23.00 18.12 -6.56
N ARG A 76 22.80 18.85 -7.67
CA ARG A 76 23.31 20.21 -7.84
C ARG A 76 22.55 21.25 -7.02
N GLU A 77 21.24 21.10 -6.88
CA GLU A 77 20.42 21.94 -6.01
C GLU A 77 20.82 21.77 -4.54
N VAL A 78 20.96 20.51 -4.10
CA VAL A 78 21.37 20.14 -2.75
C VAL A 78 22.81 20.58 -2.45
N ASP A 79 23.76 20.42 -3.38
CA ASP A 79 25.12 20.94 -3.20
C ASP A 79 25.16 22.47 -3.14
N ALA A 80 24.34 23.17 -3.92
CA ALA A 80 24.23 24.62 -3.83
C ALA A 80 23.72 25.08 -2.45
N ILE A 81 22.74 24.37 -1.88
CA ILE A 81 22.27 24.60 -0.50
C ILE A 81 23.38 24.30 0.51
N ALA A 82 23.99 23.10 0.43
CA ALA A 82 24.99 22.62 1.38
C ALA A 82 26.26 23.50 1.44
N ASN A 83 26.65 24.10 0.31
CA ASN A 83 27.86 24.92 0.17
C ASN A 83 27.58 26.44 0.14
N ALA A 84 26.33 26.89 0.36
CA ALA A 84 25.99 28.31 0.36
C ALA A 84 26.76 29.10 1.45
N SER A 85 27.46 30.16 1.05
CA SER A 85 28.25 31.01 1.97
C SER A 85 27.41 31.87 2.91
N ALA A 86 26.14 32.11 2.59
CA ALA A 86 25.19 32.77 3.48
C ALA A 86 24.82 31.86 4.67
N ALA A 87 24.69 32.45 5.85
CA ALA A 87 24.29 31.74 7.07
C ALA A 87 22.96 30.97 6.88
N PRO A 88 22.79 29.80 7.50
CA PRO A 88 21.56 29.01 7.37
C PRO A 88 20.32 29.79 7.82
N THR A 89 19.33 29.89 6.94
CA THR A 89 17.98 30.39 7.26
C THR A 89 16.95 29.34 6.88
N PHE A 90 15.72 29.51 7.39
CA PHE A 90 14.59 28.69 7.01
C PHE A 90 14.41 28.63 5.48
N ASP A 91 14.41 29.78 4.80
CA ASP A 91 14.23 29.84 3.35
C ASP A 91 15.39 29.24 2.56
N ASN A 92 16.65 29.59 2.92
CA ASN A 92 17.82 29.17 2.13
C ASN A 92 18.29 27.73 2.39
N THR A 93 17.63 27.02 3.31
CA THR A 93 17.96 25.63 3.66
C THR A 93 16.72 24.74 3.64
N ILE A 94 15.71 25.01 4.47
CA ILE A 94 14.56 24.10 4.64
C ILE A 94 13.54 24.27 3.50
N VAL A 95 13.18 25.50 3.14
CA VAL A 95 12.30 25.77 1.99
C VAL A 95 13.00 25.46 0.67
N ALA A 96 14.32 25.68 0.60
CA ALA A 96 15.15 25.29 -0.54
C ALA A 96 15.14 23.76 -0.78
N LEU A 97 15.31 22.95 0.27
CA LEU A 97 15.15 21.49 0.19
C LEU A 97 13.72 21.06 -0.17
N ASN A 98 12.70 21.81 0.25
CA ASN A 98 11.31 21.56 -0.17
C ASN A 98 11.00 22.06 -1.60
N ARG A 99 12.00 22.58 -2.32
CA ARG A 99 11.92 22.99 -3.73
C ARG A 99 12.81 22.16 -4.66
N SER A 100 13.78 21.41 -4.16
CA SER A 100 14.65 20.58 -5.00
C SER A 100 13.93 19.35 -5.57
N GLY A 101 14.57 18.65 -6.50
CA GLY A 101 14.13 17.33 -6.96
C GLY A 101 12.83 17.33 -7.77
N ARG A 102 12.37 18.49 -8.26
CA ARG A 102 11.06 18.60 -8.97
C ARG A 102 10.95 17.71 -10.20
N THR A 103 12.05 17.39 -10.85
CA THR A 103 12.09 16.41 -11.95
C THR A 103 12.10 14.99 -11.44
N LEU A 104 12.87 14.68 -10.39
CA LEU A 104 12.94 13.34 -9.81
C LEU A 104 11.59 12.92 -9.19
N ASP A 105 10.95 13.77 -8.40
CA ASP A 105 9.59 13.57 -7.85
C ASP A 105 8.55 13.27 -8.96
N ARG A 106 8.63 13.98 -10.09
CA ARG A 106 7.75 13.75 -11.25
C ARG A 106 8.03 12.43 -11.96
N VAL A 107 9.30 12.06 -12.14
CA VAL A 107 9.69 10.79 -12.77
C VAL A 107 9.28 9.62 -11.88
N ASP A 108 9.65 9.67 -10.60
CA ASP A 108 9.40 8.63 -9.61
C ASP A 108 7.90 8.36 -9.44
N ARG A 109 7.09 9.40 -9.19
CA ARG A 109 5.62 9.26 -9.07
C ARG A 109 4.98 8.63 -10.30
N ILE A 110 5.41 9.01 -11.50
CA ILE A 110 4.84 8.44 -12.72
C ILE A 110 5.28 6.98 -12.86
N PHE A 111 6.56 6.68 -12.59
CA PHE A 111 7.13 5.34 -12.67
C PHE A 111 6.51 4.38 -11.64
N SER A 112 6.53 4.72 -10.35
CA SER A 112 6.03 3.87 -9.26
C SER A 112 4.55 3.54 -9.42
N ASN A 113 3.74 4.53 -9.81
CA ASN A 113 2.31 4.33 -10.03
C ASN A 113 2.07 3.41 -11.25
N LEU A 114 2.89 3.49 -12.31
CA LEU A 114 2.82 2.57 -13.45
C LEU A 114 3.36 1.17 -13.12
N ALA A 115 4.41 1.04 -12.31
CA ALA A 115 4.93 -0.25 -11.84
C ALA A 115 3.90 -0.99 -10.96
N GLY A 116 3.12 -0.27 -10.13
CA GLY A 116 2.01 -0.85 -9.40
C GLY A 116 0.80 -1.20 -10.29
N ALA A 117 0.40 -0.28 -11.18
CA ALA A 117 -0.86 -0.36 -11.91
C ALA A 117 -0.81 -1.12 -13.23
N ASN A 118 0.29 -1.03 -13.99
CA ASN A 118 0.39 -1.55 -15.36
C ASN A 118 1.83 -1.86 -15.77
N THR A 119 2.54 -2.67 -14.98
CA THR A 119 3.94 -3.01 -15.24
C THR A 119 4.13 -3.93 -16.45
N ASN A 120 5.34 -3.90 -17.01
CA ASN A 120 5.81 -4.80 -18.06
C ASN A 120 7.28 -5.22 -17.79
N PRO A 121 7.89 -6.11 -18.60
CA PRO A 121 9.27 -6.56 -18.39
C PRO A 121 10.35 -5.47 -18.47
N ALA A 122 10.13 -4.39 -19.23
CA ALA A 122 11.06 -3.26 -19.33
C ALA A 122 10.98 -2.38 -18.07
N LEU A 123 9.77 -2.05 -17.60
CA LEU A 123 9.58 -1.36 -16.32
C LEU A 123 10.17 -2.18 -15.15
N GLN A 124 9.98 -3.50 -15.13
CA GLN A 124 10.61 -4.40 -14.14
C GLN A 124 12.14 -4.50 -14.27
N ALA A 125 12.74 -4.16 -15.41
CA ALA A 125 14.19 -4.06 -15.55
C ALA A 125 14.69 -2.71 -15.01
N ILE A 126 14.03 -1.61 -15.39
CA ILE A 126 14.32 -0.25 -14.91
C ILE A 126 14.18 -0.18 -13.38
N GLU A 127 13.15 -0.81 -12.80
CA GLU A 127 12.92 -0.84 -11.35
C GLU A 127 14.11 -1.45 -10.60
N ARG A 128 14.61 -2.61 -11.06
CA ARG A 128 15.78 -3.30 -10.48
C ARG A 128 17.08 -2.50 -10.66
N GLU A 129 17.21 -1.75 -11.75
CA GLU A 129 18.37 -0.90 -12.00
C GLU A 129 18.34 0.40 -11.15
N MET A 130 17.16 1.00 -11.01
CA MET A 130 16.98 2.29 -10.34
C MET A 130 16.88 2.16 -8.83
N ALA A 131 16.26 1.11 -8.28
CA ALA A 131 16.10 0.94 -6.83
C ALA A 131 17.39 1.16 -6.00
N PRO A 132 18.55 0.53 -6.32
CA PRO A 132 19.80 0.79 -5.61
C PRO A 132 20.41 2.17 -5.93
N LYS A 133 20.22 2.72 -7.15
CA LYS A 133 20.67 4.08 -7.52
C LYS A 133 19.93 5.14 -6.69
N LEU A 134 18.60 5.03 -6.60
CA LEU A 134 17.72 5.92 -5.85
C LEU A 134 17.98 5.85 -4.34
N ALA A 135 18.22 4.65 -3.80
CA ALA A 135 18.65 4.48 -2.41
C ALA A 135 19.98 5.20 -2.14
N ALA A 136 20.99 5.03 -3.00
CA ALA A 136 22.29 5.68 -2.87
C ALA A 136 22.22 7.21 -3.03
N HIS A 137 21.34 7.72 -3.89
CA HIS A 137 21.06 9.16 -4.05
C HIS A 137 20.40 9.75 -2.79
N ASN A 138 19.38 9.09 -2.26
CA ASN A 138 18.70 9.48 -1.03
C ASN A 138 19.67 9.50 0.19
N ASP A 139 20.52 8.48 0.31
CA ASP A 139 21.60 8.42 1.30
C ASP A 139 22.68 9.49 1.07
N ALA A 140 22.94 9.91 -0.17
CA ALA A 140 23.90 10.98 -0.46
C ALA A 140 23.41 12.34 0.04
N ILE A 141 22.09 12.60 -0.03
CA ILE A 141 21.47 13.81 0.51
C ILE A 141 21.47 13.77 2.05
N HIS A 142 20.85 12.76 2.66
CA HIS A 142 20.62 12.74 4.11
C HIS A 142 21.90 12.58 4.94
N LEU A 143 22.93 11.91 4.40
CA LEU A 143 24.21 11.72 5.09
C LEU A 143 25.24 12.83 4.80
N ASN A 144 24.88 13.86 4.03
CA ASN A 144 25.73 15.01 3.75
C ASN A 144 25.92 15.87 5.02
N ALA A 145 27.11 15.78 5.63
CA ALA A 145 27.43 16.46 6.88
C ALA A 145 27.33 18.00 6.79
N LYS A 146 27.65 18.61 5.64
CA LYS A 146 27.49 20.07 5.44
C LYS A 146 26.02 20.46 5.44
N LEU A 147 25.20 19.71 4.71
CA LEU A 147 23.76 19.94 4.62
C LEU A 147 23.08 19.77 5.98
N PHE A 148 23.39 18.68 6.69
CA PHE A 148 22.87 18.45 8.04
C PHE A 148 23.31 19.53 9.03
N ALA A 149 24.53 20.06 8.92
CA ALA A 149 24.96 21.19 9.75
C ALA A 149 24.10 22.45 9.51
N ARG A 150 23.65 22.71 8.27
CA ARG A 150 22.70 23.80 7.99
C ARG A 150 21.31 23.53 8.57
N VAL A 151 20.77 22.32 8.37
CA VAL A 151 19.46 21.90 8.90
C VAL A 151 19.45 21.98 10.43
N SER A 152 20.50 21.49 11.08
CA SER A 152 20.73 21.56 12.52
C SER A 152 20.82 23.01 13.03
N ALA A 153 21.54 23.89 12.32
CA ALA A 153 21.63 25.30 12.68
C ALA A 153 20.25 26.01 12.69
N VAL A 154 19.39 25.72 11.71
CA VAL A 154 18.00 26.24 11.67
C VAL A 154 17.15 25.61 12.79
N TYR A 155 17.25 24.29 13.00
CA TYR A 155 16.52 23.57 14.05
C TYR A 155 16.87 24.06 15.46
N ASN A 156 18.13 24.35 15.75
CA ASN A 156 18.58 24.85 17.05
C ASN A 156 18.11 26.30 17.31
N GLN A 157 17.83 27.07 16.25
CA GLN A 157 17.35 28.46 16.35
C GLN A 157 15.82 28.59 16.27
N ARG A 158 15.09 27.53 15.88
CA ARG A 158 13.68 27.60 15.45
C ARG A 158 12.72 28.34 16.38
N ALA A 159 12.90 28.24 17.70
CA ALA A 159 12.08 28.93 18.70
C ALA A 159 12.25 30.47 18.70
N GLN A 160 13.29 30.98 18.04
CA GLN A 160 13.61 32.41 17.92
C GLN A 160 13.26 32.97 16.52
N LEU A 161 12.93 32.11 15.55
CA LEU A 161 12.73 32.49 14.14
C LEU A 161 11.33 33.06 13.83
N GLY A 162 10.39 33.06 14.78
CA GLY A 162 9.05 33.60 14.58
C GLY A 162 8.21 32.87 13.53
N LEU A 163 8.48 31.58 13.29
CA LEU A 163 7.83 30.77 12.26
C LEU A 163 6.35 30.52 12.56
N ASP A 164 5.54 30.43 11.50
CA ASP A 164 4.18 29.89 11.58
C ASP A 164 4.19 28.39 11.97
N PRO A 165 3.09 27.81 12.49
CA PRO A 165 3.08 26.43 12.99
C PRO A 165 3.47 25.36 11.96
N GLU A 166 3.09 25.51 10.68
CA GLU A 166 3.46 24.55 9.64
C GLU A 166 4.97 24.68 9.31
N SER A 167 5.47 25.91 9.21
CA SER A 167 6.89 26.20 9.01
C SER A 167 7.76 25.70 10.17
N LEU A 168 7.32 25.86 11.42
CA LEU A 168 8.01 25.31 12.58
C LEU A 168 8.05 23.77 12.54
N ARG A 169 6.90 23.14 12.32
CA ARG A 169 6.79 21.68 12.19
C ARG A 169 7.63 21.14 11.04
N LEU A 170 7.79 21.89 9.94
CA LEU A 170 8.68 21.53 8.83
C LEU A 170 10.14 21.48 9.27
N VAL A 171 10.63 22.47 10.03
CA VAL A 171 12.01 22.46 10.57
C VAL A 171 12.24 21.22 11.44
N GLU A 172 11.28 20.89 12.30
CA GLU A 172 11.36 19.73 13.19
C GLU A 172 11.28 18.40 12.42
N ARG A 173 10.39 18.32 11.43
CA ARG A 173 10.24 17.16 10.52
C ARG A 173 11.51 16.91 9.71
N THR A 174 12.05 17.93 9.05
CA THR A 174 13.29 17.82 8.26
C THR A 174 14.49 17.45 9.14
N TYR A 175 14.60 18.01 10.35
CA TYR A 175 15.63 17.58 11.29
C TYR A 175 15.47 16.11 11.70
N LYS A 176 14.25 15.68 12.05
CA LYS A 176 13.94 14.28 12.41
C LYS A 176 14.20 13.31 11.26
N ASP A 177 13.82 13.68 10.03
CA ASP A 177 14.08 12.91 8.81
C ASP A 177 15.60 12.66 8.63
N PHE A 178 16.43 13.69 8.76
CA PHE A 178 17.91 13.56 8.69
C PHE A 178 18.49 12.70 9.83
N VAL A 179 18.03 12.89 11.08
CA VAL A 179 18.53 12.10 12.21
C VAL A 179 18.17 10.62 12.05
N ARG A 180 16.92 10.30 11.69
CA ARG A 180 16.44 8.93 11.44
C ARG A 180 17.12 8.28 10.23
N ALA A 181 17.47 9.07 9.22
CA ALA A 181 18.29 8.62 8.09
C ALA A 181 19.79 8.48 8.41
N GLY A 182 20.23 8.72 9.65
CA GLY A 182 21.59 8.45 10.11
C GLY A 182 22.59 9.61 9.95
N ALA A 183 22.14 10.85 9.77
CA ALA A 183 23.03 12.00 9.57
C ALA A 183 24.05 12.20 10.72
N GLN A 184 23.70 11.79 11.95
CA GLN A 184 24.54 11.87 13.15
C GLN A 184 25.54 10.70 13.32
N LEU A 185 25.48 9.66 12.48
CA LEU A 185 26.40 8.51 12.54
C LEU A 185 27.84 8.90 12.18
N SER A 186 28.80 8.05 12.60
CA SER A 186 30.19 8.19 12.14
C SER A 186 30.31 7.91 10.65
N ASP A 187 31.37 8.41 10.00
CA ASP A 187 31.57 8.19 8.56
C ASP A 187 31.80 6.71 8.21
N ALA A 188 32.28 5.89 9.14
CA ALA A 188 32.38 4.44 8.97
C ALA A 188 30.99 3.78 9.02
N ASP A 189 30.17 4.13 10.01
CA ASP A 189 28.80 3.63 10.14
C ASP A 189 27.94 4.03 8.95
N LYS A 190 28.14 5.24 8.40
CA LYS A 190 27.48 5.72 7.17
C LYS A 190 27.80 4.87 5.94
N VAL A 191 28.99 4.27 5.84
CA VAL A 191 29.31 3.33 4.76
C VAL A 191 28.49 2.04 4.92
N HIS A 192 28.38 1.51 6.15
CA HIS A 192 27.57 0.32 6.42
C HIS A 192 26.07 0.57 6.24
N LEU A 193 25.57 1.73 6.65
CA LEU A 193 24.17 2.13 6.43
C LEU A 193 23.82 2.15 4.93
N LYS A 194 24.66 2.77 4.09
CA LYS A 194 24.50 2.79 2.62
C LYS A 194 24.45 1.40 2.02
N GLN A 195 25.35 0.51 2.46
CA GLN A 195 25.38 -0.90 2.01
C GLN A 195 24.08 -1.64 2.38
N MET A 196 23.54 -1.41 3.57
CA MET A 196 22.27 -2.02 4.01
C MET A 196 21.05 -1.42 3.28
N ASN A 197 21.00 -0.11 3.06
CA ASN A 197 19.90 0.56 2.36
C ASN A 197 19.81 0.14 0.88
N ALA A 198 20.95 0.06 0.17
CA ALA A 198 20.98 -0.42 -1.21
C ALA A 198 20.53 -1.89 -1.32
N GLN A 199 21.02 -2.78 -0.44
CA GLN A 199 20.60 -4.19 -0.42
C GLN A 199 19.11 -4.34 -0.06
N LEU A 200 18.58 -3.53 0.86
CA LEU A 200 17.15 -3.53 1.17
C LEU A 200 16.32 -3.13 -0.07
N ALA A 201 16.69 -2.07 -0.79
CA ALA A 201 15.97 -1.66 -2.00
C ALA A 201 15.94 -2.75 -3.09
N GLU A 202 17.07 -3.44 -3.32
CA GLU A 202 17.18 -4.58 -4.24
C GLU A 202 16.29 -5.77 -3.80
N LEU A 203 16.32 -6.13 -2.51
CA LEU A 203 15.56 -7.25 -1.97
C LEU A 203 14.05 -6.98 -1.92
N GLN A 204 13.63 -5.76 -1.60
CA GLN A 204 12.21 -5.36 -1.60
C GLN A 204 11.63 -5.37 -3.02
N THR A 205 12.40 -4.89 -4.00
CA THR A 205 12.07 -5.00 -5.44
C THR A 205 11.94 -6.47 -5.87
N THR A 206 12.92 -7.30 -5.48
CA THR A 206 12.93 -8.74 -5.78
C THR A 206 11.72 -9.44 -5.17
N PHE A 207 11.37 -9.13 -3.92
CA PHE A 207 10.19 -9.67 -3.24
C PHE A 207 8.90 -9.34 -3.99
N SER A 208 8.67 -8.07 -4.35
CA SER A 208 7.47 -7.63 -5.08
C SER A 208 7.33 -8.35 -6.43
N GLN A 209 8.41 -8.36 -7.23
CA GLN A 209 8.39 -9.02 -8.53
C GLN A 209 8.18 -10.53 -8.42
N ASN A 210 8.74 -11.19 -7.39
CA ASN A 210 8.50 -12.60 -7.12
C ASN A 210 7.05 -12.86 -6.72
N VAL A 211 6.44 -12.05 -5.83
CA VAL A 211 5.03 -12.20 -5.45
C VAL A 211 4.10 -12.04 -6.66
N LEU A 212 4.37 -11.09 -7.56
CA LEU A 212 3.56 -10.91 -8.77
C LEU A 212 3.71 -12.10 -9.75
N LYS A 213 4.94 -12.57 -9.98
CA LYS A 213 5.22 -13.71 -10.86
C LYS A 213 4.62 -15.01 -10.31
N GLU A 214 4.80 -15.26 -9.02
CA GLU A 214 4.22 -16.40 -8.30
C GLU A 214 2.69 -16.38 -8.32
N LYS A 215 2.05 -15.26 -7.97
CA LYS A 215 0.57 -15.12 -8.03
C LYS A 215 0.03 -15.50 -9.42
N ASN A 216 0.73 -15.10 -10.48
CA ASN A 216 0.36 -15.44 -11.85
C ASN A 216 0.65 -16.92 -12.18
N ALA A 217 1.81 -17.46 -11.79
CA ALA A 217 2.25 -18.84 -12.09
C ALA A 217 1.52 -19.92 -11.28
N SER A 218 1.17 -19.65 -10.01
CA SER A 218 0.37 -20.52 -9.14
C SER A 218 -1.15 -20.39 -9.39
N SER A 219 -1.58 -19.67 -10.44
CA SER A 219 -2.99 -19.62 -10.83
C SER A 219 -3.48 -21.00 -11.26
N VAL A 220 -4.68 -21.39 -10.80
CA VAL A 220 -5.13 -22.78 -10.83
C VAL A 220 -5.84 -23.09 -12.13
N ALA A 221 -5.18 -23.87 -13.00
CA ALA A 221 -5.84 -24.51 -14.14
C ALA A 221 -6.86 -25.55 -13.66
N VAL A 222 -8.02 -25.62 -14.33
CA VAL A 222 -9.14 -26.52 -14.06
C VAL A 222 -9.46 -27.31 -15.33
N ALA A 223 -9.63 -28.63 -15.22
CA ALA A 223 -9.60 -29.52 -16.40
C ALA A 223 -10.95 -29.61 -17.13
N SER A 224 -12.05 -29.27 -16.45
CA SER A 224 -13.42 -29.34 -16.96
C SER A 224 -14.26 -28.17 -16.46
N ARG A 225 -15.40 -27.93 -17.13
CA ARG A 225 -16.41 -26.98 -16.64
C ARG A 225 -17.13 -27.50 -15.40
N ASP A 226 -17.21 -28.82 -15.23
CA ASP A 226 -18.01 -29.47 -14.18
C ASP A 226 -17.34 -29.34 -12.80
N GLU A 227 -16.00 -29.24 -12.75
CA GLU A 227 -15.23 -28.83 -11.57
C GLU A 227 -15.59 -27.40 -11.09
N LEU A 228 -16.17 -26.55 -11.94
CA LEU A 228 -16.58 -25.18 -11.60
C LEU A 228 -18.03 -25.09 -11.07
N ALA A 229 -18.62 -26.22 -10.65
CA ALA A 229 -19.96 -26.26 -10.07
C ALA A 229 -20.12 -25.25 -8.91
N GLY A 230 -21.26 -24.55 -8.91
CA GLY A 230 -21.57 -23.46 -7.98
C GLY A 230 -21.19 -22.06 -8.47
N MET A 231 -20.13 -21.91 -9.29
CA MET A 231 -19.75 -20.60 -9.86
C MET A 231 -20.80 -20.11 -10.88
N SER A 232 -21.03 -18.78 -10.95
CA SER A 232 -21.91 -18.20 -11.97
C SER A 232 -21.27 -18.18 -13.35
N GLU A 233 -22.09 -18.07 -14.41
CA GLU A 233 -21.62 -17.94 -15.79
C GLU A 233 -20.64 -16.77 -16.00
N ALA A 234 -20.75 -15.69 -15.20
CA ALA A 234 -19.84 -14.56 -15.26
C ALA A 234 -18.46 -14.90 -14.70
N GLU A 235 -18.39 -15.64 -13.59
CA GLU A 235 -17.14 -16.10 -12.98
C GLU A 235 -16.50 -17.23 -13.82
N ILE A 236 -17.31 -18.11 -14.44
CA ILE A 236 -16.84 -19.10 -15.41
C ILE A 236 -16.30 -18.44 -16.69
N ALA A 237 -16.97 -17.40 -17.21
CA ALA A 237 -16.46 -16.62 -18.34
C ALA A 237 -15.15 -15.89 -17.99
N ALA A 238 -14.98 -15.44 -16.74
CA ALA A 238 -13.73 -14.84 -16.27
C ALA A 238 -12.57 -15.84 -16.23
N THR A 239 -12.79 -17.11 -15.85
CA THR A 239 -11.72 -18.14 -15.87
C THR A 239 -11.36 -18.58 -17.29
N GLN A 240 -12.32 -18.58 -18.23
CA GLN A 240 -12.04 -18.77 -19.67
C GLN A 240 -11.26 -17.60 -20.28
N ALA A 241 -11.64 -16.36 -19.93
CA ALA A 241 -10.92 -15.17 -20.36
C ALA A 241 -9.48 -15.13 -19.81
N ALA A 242 -9.30 -15.54 -18.55
CA ALA A 242 -8.00 -15.69 -17.90
C ALA A 242 -7.12 -16.74 -18.62
N ALA A 243 -7.68 -17.91 -18.97
CA ALA A 243 -6.95 -18.95 -19.70
C ALA A 243 -6.58 -18.51 -21.12
N LYS A 244 -7.53 -17.91 -21.86
CA LYS A 244 -7.29 -17.33 -23.19
C LYS A 244 -6.19 -16.27 -23.18
N ALA A 245 -6.10 -15.46 -22.12
CA ALA A 245 -5.05 -14.44 -21.96
C ALA A 245 -3.64 -15.04 -21.76
N ASP A 246 -3.53 -16.25 -21.21
CA ASP A 246 -2.27 -16.99 -21.08
C ASP A 246 -1.95 -17.85 -22.33
N GLY A 247 -2.82 -17.85 -23.35
CA GLY A 247 -2.71 -18.70 -24.55
C GLY A 247 -3.42 -20.05 -24.47
N HIS A 248 -3.97 -20.39 -23.30
CA HIS A 248 -4.71 -21.63 -23.01
C HIS A 248 -6.19 -21.54 -23.45
N ALA A 249 -6.41 -21.21 -24.72
CA ALA A 249 -7.75 -20.96 -25.26
C ALA A 249 -8.60 -22.25 -25.35
N GLY A 250 -9.64 -22.33 -24.51
CA GLY A 250 -10.51 -23.50 -24.36
C GLY A 250 -10.39 -24.20 -23.00
N GLU A 251 -9.39 -23.83 -22.20
CA GLU A 251 -9.21 -24.26 -20.81
C GLU A 251 -9.83 -23.22 -19.84
N PHE A 252 -9.74 -23.49 -18.53
CA PHE A 252 -10.21 -22.60 -17.46
C PHE A 252 -9.08 -22.34 -16.46
N VAL A 253 -8.83 -21.07 -16.11
CA VAL A 253 -7.79 -20.67 -15.14
C VAL A 253 -8.37 -19.76 -14.06
N ILE A 254 -8.33 -20.22 -12.80
CA ILE A 254 -8.66 -19.42 -11.62
C ILE A 254 -7.43 -18.63 -11.19
N ARG A 255 -7.48 -17.30 -11.35
CA ARG A 255 -6.41 -16.39 -10.93
C ARG A 255 -6.38 -16.25 -9.41
N LEU A 256 -5.18 -16.33 -8.81
CA LEU A 256 -5.02 -16.03 -7.39
C LEU A 256 -5.04 -14.52 -7.11
N GLN A 257 -5.70 -14.13 -6.02
CA GLN A 257 -5.60 -12.80 -5.39
C GLN A 257 -4.51 -12.79 -4.31
N ASN A 258 -4.16 -11.60 -3.79
CA ASN A 258 -3.05 -11.41 -2.84
C ASN A 258 -3.32 -11.94 -1.41
N THR A 259 -4.58 -11.98 -0.98
CA THR A 259 -5.01 -12.49 0.33
C THR A 259 -4.85 -14.00 0.44
N THR A 260 -4.90 -14.53 1.66
CA THR A 260 -4.93 -16.00 1.86
C THR A 260 -6.27 -16.60 1.46
N GLY A 261 -7.40 -16.01 1.89
CA GLY A 261 -8.73 -16.28 1.31
C GLY A 261 -8.79 -15.93 -0.18
N GLN A 262 -9.61 -16.65 -0.94
CA GLN A 262 -9.73 -16.54 -2.40
C GLN A 262 -11.22 -16.59 -2.79
N PRO A 263 -11.81 -15.56 -3.44
CA PRO A 263 -13.26 -15.46 -3.61
C PRO A 263 -14.01 -16.67 -4.19
N PRO A 264 -13.46 -17.46 -5.15
CA PRO A 264 -14.14 -18.66 -5.65
C PRO A 264 -14.42 -19.74 -4.60
N LEU A 265 -13.73 -19.71 -3.44
CA LEU A 265 -13.99 -20.63 -2.32
C LEU A 265 -15.37 -20.42 -1.67
N THR A 266 -16.03 -19.30 -1.95
CA THR A 266 -17.40 -18.99 -1.50
C THR A 266 -18.44 -19.88 -2.19
N ASP A 267 -18.31 -20.02 -3.51
CA ASP A 267 -19.36 -20.59 -4.36
C ASP A 267 -19.01 -22.00 -4.87
N LEU A 268 -17.73 -22.36 -5.00
CA LEU A 268 -17.29 -23.65 -5.56
C LEU A 268 -17.77 -24.85 -4.73
N GLU A 269 -18.61 -25.70 -5.33
CA GLU A 269 -19.08 -26.94 -4.71
C GLU A 269 -17.97 -28.00 -4.61
N ASP A 270 -17.10 -28.11 -5.64
CA ASP A 270 -16.04 -29.11 -5.69
C ASP A 270 -14.96 -28.88 -4.62
N ARG A 271 -14.99 -29.74 -3.59
CA ARG A 271 -14.08 -29.67 -2.45
C ARG A 271 -12.61 -29.91 -2.83
N PRO A 272 -12.24 -30.90 -3.67
CA PRO A 272 -10.88 -31.05 -4.16
C PRO A 272 -10.31 -29.80 -4.84
N LEU A 273 -11.09 -29.08 -5.65
CA LEU A 273 -10.69 -27.82 -6.26
C LEU A 273 -10.55 -26.70 -5.22
N ARG A 274 -11.45 -26.59 -4.24
CA ARG A 274 -11.26 -25.66 -3.11
C ARG A 274 -9.96 -25.93 -2.35
N GLU A 275 -9.66 -27.20 -2.05
CA GLU A 275 -8.40 -27.60 -1.40
C GLU A 275 -7.18 -27.26 -2.26
N LYS A 276 -7.24 -27.50 -3.57
CA LYS A 276 -6.20 -27.12 -4.55
C LYS A 276 -5.94 -25.61 -4.58
N ILE A 277 -7.00 -24.79 -4.58
CA ILE A 277 -6.92 -23.32 -4.56
C ILE A 277 -6.32 -22.81 -3.25
N MET A 278 -6.81 -23.30 -2.10
CA MET A 278 -6.29 -22.87 -0.80
C MET A 278 -4.83 -23.33 -0.60
N ALA A 279 -4.46 -24.54 -1.02
CA ALA A 279 -3.08 -25.02 -0.99
C ALA A 279 -2.15 -24.14 -1.85
N ALA A 280 -2.55 -23.81 -3.08
CA ALA A 280 -1.79 -22.90 -3.94
C ALA A 280 -1.65 -21.50 -3.31
N SER A 281 -2.74 -20.96 -2.74
CA SER A 281 -2.76 -19.66 -2.04
C SER A 281 -1.82 -19.63 -0.83
N LEU A 282 -1.82 -20.68 0.00
CA LEU A 282 -0.97 -20.81 1.17
C LEU A 282 0.51 -21.05 0.82
N ALA A 283 0.81 -21.66 -0.33
CA ALA A 283 2.17 -22.05 -0.71
C ALA A 283 3.02 -20.95 -1.37
N ARG A 284 2.39 -19.87 -1.89
CA ARG A 284 3.06 -18.81 -2.67
C ARG A 284 4.38 -18.33 -2.05
N GLY A 285 5.45 -18.38 -2.84
CA GLY A 285 6.79 -17.93 -2.51
C GLY A 285 7.51 -18.80 -1.48
N SER A 286 7.06 -20.03 -1.25
CA SER A 286 7.59 -20.90 -0.19
C SER A 286 7.82 -22.38 -0.55
N HIS A 287 7.44 -22.81 -1.77
CA HIS A 287 7.59 -24.18 -2.23
C HIS A 287 8.90 -24.48 -2.99
N GLY A 288 9.85 -23.54 -3.05
CA GLY A 288 11.03 -23.61 -3.89
C GLY A 288 10.77 -23.15 -5.33
N GLY A 289 11.81 -23.17 -6.17
CA GLY A 289 11.78 -22.61 -7.52
C GLY A 289 12.14 -21.12 -7.57
N ASP A 290 12.01 -20.52 -8.75
CA ASP A 290 12.56 -19.20 -9.08
C ASP A 290 11.93 -18.01 -8.31
N TYR A 291 10.77 -18.22 -7.69
CA TYR A 291 10.01 -17.18 -6.98
C TYR A 291 10.01 -17.37 -5.45
N ASP A 292 10.83 -18.26 -4.91
CA ASP A 292 10.90 -18.51 -3.46
C ASP A 292 11.45 -17.28 -2.70
N ASN A 293 10.62 -16.74 -1.81
CA ASN A 293 10.90 -15.53 -1.06
C ASN A 293 11.48 -15.79 0.34
N ARG A 294 11.72 -17.04 0.76
CA ARG A 294 12.22 -17.34 2.11
C ARG A 294 13.63 -16.77 2.33
N ALA A 295 14.52 -16.91 1.35
CA ALA A 295 15.85 -16.30 1.41
C ALA A 295 15.79 -14.77 1.42
N THR A 296 14.92 -14.18 0.59
CA THR A 296 14.66 -12.74 0.50
C THR A 296 14.18 -12.18 1.84
N VAL A 297 13.17 -12.80 2.46
CA VAL A 297 12.63 -12.40 3.77
C VAL A 297 13.70 -12.51 4.86
N ALA A 298 14.39 -13.65 4.96
CA ALA A 298 15.44 -13.87 5.96
C ALA A 298 16.52 -12.77 5.90
N ARG A 299 16.90 -12.35 4.69
CA ARG A 299 17.86 -11.26 4.49
C ARG A 299 17.27 -9.89 4.81
N ILE A 300 16.01 -9.61 4.44
CA ILE A 300 15.33 -8.34 4.75
C ILE A 300 15.20 -8.12 6.26
N VAL A 301 14.74 -9.12 7.03
CA VAL A 301 14.55 -8.94 8.48
C VAL A 301 15.86 -8.79 9.23
N LEU A 302 16.90 -9.53 8.82
CA LEU A 302 18.27 -9.36 9.33
C LEU A 302 18.79 -7.94 9.06
N LEU A 303 18.69 -7.45 7.82
CA LEU A 303 19.14 -6.10 7.44
C LEU A 303 18.35 -5.00 8.16
N ARG A 304 17.03 -5.17 8.32
CA ARG A 304 16.18 -4.23 9.08
C ARG A 304 16.60 -4.15 10.55
N ALA A 305 16.83 -5.29 11.21
CA ALA A 305 17.31 -5.34 12.59
C ALA A 305 18.74 -4.77 12.73
N GLN A 306 19.65 -5.07 11.79
CA GLN A 306 21.01 -4.51 11.78
C GLN A 306 21.00 -2.99 11.59
N ARG A 307 20.17 -2.48 10.68
CA ARG A 307 20.01 -1.04 10.44
C ARG A 307 19.41 -0.31 11.64
N ALA A 308 18.40 -0.89 12.28
CA ALA A 308 17.81 -0.31 13.49
C ALA A 308 18.84 -0.18 14.62
N ASN A 309 19.60 -1.26 14.89
CA ASN A 309 20.67 -1.25 15.89
C ASN A 309 21.76 -0.21 15.56
N LEU A 310 22.15 -0.08 14.29
CA LEU A 310 23.14 0.93 13.86
C LEU A 310 22.63 2.36 14.10
N LEU A 311 21.33 2.60 13.92
CA LEU A 311 20.67 3.87 14.18
C LEU A 311 20.33 4.10 15.68
N GLY A 312 20.73 3.18 16.58
CA GLY A 312 20.53 3.29 18.03
C GLY A 312 19.21 2.74 18.57
N TYR A 313 18.39 2.08 17.74
CA TYR A 313 17.10 1.49 18.14
C TYR A 313 17.27 -0.02 18.39
N PRO A 314 16.62 -0.61 19.42
CA PRO A 314 16.81 -2.02 19.76
C PRO A 314 16.19 -3.00 18.77
N THR A 315 15.24 -2.55 17.94
CA THR A 315 14.51 -3.34 16.94
C THR A 315 14.02 -2.45 15.79
N HIS A 316 13.70 -3.03 14.64
CA HIS A 316 13.08 -2.27 13.53
C HIS A 316 11.70 -1.73 13.93
N ALA A 317 10.94 -2.45 14.75
CA ALA A 317 9.68 -1.94 15.31
C ALA A 317 9.88 -0.67 16.15
N ALA A 318 10.89 -0.63 17.02
CA ALA A 318 11.19 0.59 17.78
C ALA A 318 11.59 1.77 16.88
N TYR A 319 12.36 1.51 15.81
CA TYR A 319 12.68 2.53 14.80
C TYR A 319 11.42 3.05 14.07
N GLN A 320 10.48 2.17 13.70
CA GLN A 320 9.27 2.56 12.96
C GLN A 320 8.26 3.30 13.83
N LEU A 321 8.05 2.86 15.07
CA LEU A 321 6.99 3.33 15.97
C LEU A 321 7.25 4.72 16.57
N GLU A 322 8.51 5.13 16.69
CA GLU A 322 8.90 6.50 17.08
C GLU A 322 8.32 7.58 16.14
N ASP A 323 7.82 7.21 14.96
CA ASP A 323 7.21 8.09 13.97
C ASP A 323 5.73 7.75 13.66
N GLN A 324 5.11 6.88 14.47
CA GLN A 324 3.68 6.55 14.44
C GLN A 324 2.94 7.20 15.63
N THR A 325 1.62 7.32 15.57
CA THR A 325 0.80 7.83 16.70
C THR A 325 0.73 6.88 17.90
N ALA A 326 0.92 5.58 17.68
CA ALA A 326 1.05 4.59 18.75
C ALA A 326 2.37 4.70 19.54
N HIS A 327 3.36 5.44 19.03
CA HIS A 327 4.67 5.79 19.60
C HIS A 327 5.62 4.64 20.00
N ASP A 328 5.15 3.52 20.54
CA ASP A 328 6.01 2.48 21.12
C ASP A 328 5.49 1.03 20.95
N VAL A 329 6.42 0.09 21.10
CA VAL A 329 6.21 -1.36 20.92
C VAL A 329 5.24 -1.96 21.94
N GLY A 330 5.27 -1.49 23.19
CA GLY A 330 4.41 -1.96 24.27
C GLY A 330 2.94 -1.57 24.05
N THR A 331 2.69 -0.34 23.61
CA THR A 331 1.35 0.16 23.25
C THR A 331 0.73 -0.65 22.11
N VAL A 332 1.46 -0.90 21.02
CA VAL A 332 0.99 -1.75 19.90
C VAL A 332 0.78 -3.21 20.33
N ASN A 333 1.74 -3.79 21.07
CA ASN A 333 1.62 -5.17 21.55
C ASN A 333 0.43 -5.35 22.50
N LYS A 334 0.10 -4.34 23.32
CA LYS A 334 -1.08 -4.36 24.19
C LYS A 334 -2.38 -4.39 23.37
N LEU A 335 -2.55 -3.49 22.39
CA LEU A 335 -3.76 -3.48 21.55
C LEU A 335 -4.00 -4.83 20.87
N LEU A 336 -2.95 -5.41 20.26
CA LEU A 336 -3.07 -6.71 19.60
C LEU A 336 -3.35 -7.85 20.58
N ALA A 337 -2.77 -7.82 21.79
CA ALA A 337 -2.98 -8.83 22.82
C ALA A 337 -4.35 -8.74 23.53
N ASP A 338 -4.94 -7.54 23.63
CA ASP A 338 -6.30 -7.36 24.17
C ASP A 338 -7.36 -7.89 23.18
N LEU A 339 -7.17 -7.67 21.87
CA LEU A 339 -8.14 -8.00 20.82
C LEU A 339 -8.07 -9.46 20.33
N ALA A 340 -6.90 -10.10 20.35
CA ALA A 340 -6.72 -11.44 19.79
C ALA A 340 -7.50 -12.55 20.52
N PRO A 341 -7.53 -12.64 21.87
CA PRO A 341 -8.29 -13.66 22.58
C PRO A 341 -9.80 -13.67 22.27
N PRO A 342 -10.55 -12.54 22.32
CA PRO A 342 -11.97 -12.54 21.95
C PRO A 342 -12.18 -12.82 20.45
N ALA A 343 -11.31 -12.34 19.56
CA ALA A 343 -11.40 -12.63 18.12
C ALA A 343 -11.28 -14.14 17.84
N VAL A 344 -10.25 -14.80 18.40
CA VAL A 344 -10.06 -16.26 18.26
C VAL A 344 -11.19 -17.04 18.94
N ALA A 345 -11.72 -16.55 20.07
CA ALA A 345 -12.88 -17.14 20.72
C ALA A 345 -14.16 -17.01 19.87
N ASN A 346 -14.31 -15.93 19.09
CA ASN A 346 -15.39 -15.76 18.12
C ASN A 346 -15.22 -16.72 16.94
N ALA A 347 -14.03 -16.77 16.33
CA ALA A 347 -13.72 -17.70 15.23
C ALA A 347 -13.97 -19.16 15.61
N ARG A 348 -13.65 -19.58 16.85
CA ARG A 348 -13.92 -20.95 17.31
C ARG A 348 -15.42 -21.27 17.48
N ARG A 349 -16.29 -20.26 17.66
CA ARG A 349 -17.76 -20.45 17.65
C ARG A 349 -18.30 -20.49 16.22
N GLU A 350 -17.82 -19.62 15.34
CA GLU A 350 -18.16 -19.63 13.91
C GLU A 350 -17.75 -20.96 13.24
N ALA A 351 -16.57 -21.49 13.58
CA ALA A 351 -16.13 -22.82 13.14
C ALA A 351 -17.04 -23.96 13.64
N ALA A 352 -17.62 -23.83 14.84
CA ALA A 352 -18.56 -24.81 15.39
C ALA A 352 -19.95 -24.71 14.74
N ASP A 353 -20.39 -23.50 14.35
CA ASP A 353 -21.57 -23.30 13.52
C ASP A 353 -21.39 -23.94 12.13
N ILE A 354 -20.22 -23.72 11.51
CA ILE A 354 -19.84 -24.34 10.23
C ILE A 354 -19.81 -25.87 10.35
N GLN A 355 -19.19 -26.43 11.39
CA GLN A 355 -19.12 -27.89 11.57
C GLN A 355 -20.50 -28.53 11.73
N GLN A 356 -21.45 -27.87 12.41
CA GLN A 356 -22.84 -28.35 12.49
C GLN A 356 -23.50 -28.46 11.10
N ILE A 357 -23.19 -27.57 10.16
CA ILE A 357 -23.66 -27.67 8.78
C ILE A 357 -22.97 -28.82 8.04
N ILE A 358 -21.64 -28.98 8.19
CA ILE A 358 -20.89 -30.09 7.58
C ILE A 358 -21.45 -31.45 8.06
N ASP A 359 -21.72 -31.59 9.36
CA ASP A 359 -22.24 -32.82 9.97
C ASP A 359 -23.69 -33.10 9.55
N ARG A 360 -24.54 -32.07 9.51
CA ARG A 360 -25.93 -32.14 9.01
C ARG A 360 -26.00 -32.55 7.54
N ASP A 361 -25.14 -31.95 6.71
CA ASP A 361 -25.00 -32.25 5.28
C ASP A 361 -24.24 -33.58 5.05
N LYS A 362 -23.79 -34.26 6.12
CA LYS A 362 -23.07 -35.54 6.14
C LYS A 362 -21.73 -35.54 5.39
N GLY A 363 -21.04 -34.41 5.37
CA GLY A 363 -19.74 -34.26 4.69
C GLY A 363 -18.65 -35.20 5.22
N GLY A 364 -18.66 -35.52 6.53
CA GLY A 364 -17.75 -36.51 7.12
C GLY A 364 -16.30 -36.05 7.31
N PHE A 365 -16.03 -34.75 7.18
CA PHE A 365 -14.72 -34.12 7.42
C PHE A 365 -14.82 -33.04 8.52
N GLN A 366 -13.67 -32.51 8.93
CA GLN A 366 -13.60 -31.35 9.81
C GLN A 366 -13.36 -30.07 8.99
N VAL A 367 -13.91 -28.95 9.42
CA VAL A 367 -13.71 -27.64 8.76
C VAL A 367 -12.23 -27.30 8.59
N THR A 368 -11.86 -26.91 7.37
CA THR A 368 -10.53 -26.40 7.01
C THR A 368 -10.63 -24.99 6.44
N ALA A 369 -9.49 -24.32 6.23
CA ALA A 369 -9.46 -23.04 5.53
C ALA A 369 -10.00 -23.11 4.08
N ALA A 370 -10.00 -24.29 3.45
CA ALA A 370 -10.60 -24.52 2.14
C ALA A 370 -12.13 -24.75 2.18
N ASP A 371 -12.70 -24.90 3.37
CA ASP A 371 -14.13 -25.14 3.58
C ASP A 371 -14.84 -23.96 4.25
N TRP A 372 -14.09 -22.96 4.74
CA TRP A 372 -14.66 -21.89 5.55
C TRP A 372 -15.72 -21.08 4.80
N ASP A 373 -15.36 -20.45 3.68
CA ASP A 373 -16.21 -19.48 2.98
C ASP A 373 -17.51 -20.14 2.48
N PHE A 374 -17.40 -21.28 1.78
CA PHE A 374 -18.53 -22.09 1.32
C PHE A 374 -19.52 -22.49 2.43
N TYR A 375 -19.02 -22.92 3.59
CA TYR A 375 -19.91 -23.29 4.70
C TYR A 375 -20.36 -22.10 5.55
N ALA A 376 -19.61 -20.98 5.56
CA ALA A 376 -20.05 -19.73 6.17
C ALA A 376 -21.31 -19.20 5.47
N GLU A 377 -21.38 -19.23 4.13
CA GLU A 377 -22.60 -18.85 3.41
C GLU A 377 -23.77 -19.81 3.67
N LYS A 378 -23.51 -21.12 3.82
CA LYS A 378 -24.55 -22.05 4.29
C LYS A 378 -25.04 -21.73 5.72
N VAL A 379 -24.17 -21.30 6.63
CA VAL A 379 -24.57 -20.80 7.96
C VAL A 379 -25.37 -19.51 7.83
N ARG A 380 -24.94 -18.56 6.98
CA ARG A 380 -25.62 -17.27 6.74
C ARG A 380 -27.04 -17.50 6.22
N ALA A 381 -27.19 -18.32 5.19
CA ALA A 381 -28.47 -18.71 4.62
C ALA A 381 -29.39 -19.38 5.66
N ALA A 382 -28.86 -20.32 6.45
CA ALA A 382 -29.63 -21.01 7.49
C ALA A 382 -30.02 -20.10 8.68
N ARG A 383 -29.21 -19.10 9.02
CA ARG A 383 -29.40 -18.22 10.20
C ARG A 383 -30.22 -16.97 9.90
N TYR A 384 -30.11 -16.41 8.70
CA TYR A 384 -30.71 -15.11 8.33
C TYR A 384 -31.70 -15.19 7.15
N ALA A 385 -31.91 -16.38 6.57
CA ALA A 385 -32.67 -16.57 5.32
C ALA A 385 -32.18 -15.60 4.21
N PHE A 386 -30.85 -15.46 4.12
CA PHE A 386 -30.16 -14.47 3.30
C PHE A 386 -28.95 -15.10 2.62
N ASP A 387 -28.79 -14.79 1.34
CA ASP A 387 -27.69 -15.19 0.48
C ASP A 387 -27.13 -13.89 -0.13
N GLU A 388 -25.83 -13.66 0.00
CA GLU A 388 -25.21 -12.40 -0.42
C GLU A 388 -25.18 -12.24 -1.96
N SER A 389 -25.34 -13.33 -2.72
CA SER A 389 -25.49 -13.28 -4.19
C SER A 389 -26.70 -12.42 -4.61
N GLN A 390 -27.73 -12.34 -3.77
CA GLN A 390 -28.94 -11.53 -3.97
C GLN A 390 -28.64 -10.02 -4.01
N LEU A 391 -27.48 -9.59 -3.48
CA LEU A 391 -27.04 -8.20 -3.54
C LEU A 391 -26.33 -7.86 -4.86
N LYS A 392 -25.57 -8.79 -5.47
CA LYS A 392 -24.75 -8.55 -6.69
C LYS A 392 -25.52 -7.75 -7.78
N PRO A 393 -26.80 -8.06 -8.12
CA PRO A 393 -27.56 -7.32 -9.14
C PRO A 393 -27.87 -5.84 -8.82
N TYR A 394 -27.73 -5.38 -7.58
CA TYR A 394 -28.01 -4.01 -7.16
C TYR A 394 -26.76 -3.11 -7.12
N PHE A 395 -25.56 -3.68 -7.27
CA PHE A 395 -24.27 -3.02 -7.13
C PHE A 395 -23.50 -3.01 -8.45
N GLU A 396 -24.05 -2.35 -9.46
CA GLU A 396 -23.34 -2.13 -10.72
C GLU A 396 -22.28 -1.02 -10.56
N LEU A 397 -21.06 -1.23 -11.07
CA LEU A 397 -19.89 -0.37 -10.85
C LEU A 397 -20.12 1.12 -11.18
N ASN A 398 -20.75 1.44 -12.30
CA ASN A 398 -21.01 2.83 -12.68
C ASN A 398 -21.97 3.48 -11.69
N ARG A 399 -23.06 2.78 -11.33
CA ARG A 399 -24.03 3.25 -10.34
C ARG A 399 -23.41 3.41 -8.95
N VAL A 400 -22.61 2.46 -8.48
CA VAL A 400 -21.90 2.55 -7.21
C VAL A 400 -20.96 3.77 -7.19
N LEU A 401 -20.29 4.05 -8.31
CA LEU A 401 -19.43 5.23 -8.45
C LEU A 401 -20.23 6.55 -8.45
N THR A 402 -21.25 6.70 -9.31
CA THR A 402 -21.97 7.98 -9.47
C THR A 402 -22.99 8.22 -8.36
N ASP A 403 -23.82 7.22 -8.08
CA ASP A 403 -24.99 7.33 -7.21
C ASP A 403 -24.63 6.98 -5.76
N GLY A 404 -23.45 6.40 -5.52
CA GLY A 404 -22.92 6.05 -4.20
C GLY A 404 -21.76 6.94 -3.79
N VAL A 405 -20.56 6.65 -4.32
CA VAL A 405 -19.29 7.28 -3.91
C VAL A 405 -19.30 8.79 -4.18
N PHE A 406 -19.57 9.21 -5.43
CA PHE A 406 -19.65 10.63 -5.79
C PHE A 406 -20.86 11.33 -5.18
N TYR A 407 -22.00 10.63 -5.04
CA TYR A 407 -23.18 11.16 -4.35
C TYR A 407 -22.93 11.47 -2.87
N ALA A 408 -22.29 10.55 -2.13
CA ALA A 408 -21.91 10.78 -0.74
C ALA A 408 -20.96 11.99 -0.62
N ALA A 409 -19.94 12.07 -1.49
CA ALA A 409 -19.01 13.19 -1.51
C ALA A 409 -19.68 14.54 -1.90
N HIS A 410 -20.66 14.52 -2.81
CA HIS A 410 -21.47 15.69 -3.13
C HIS A 410 -22.35 16.12 -1.95
N ARG A 411 -23.04 15.18 -1.31
CA ARG A 411 -23.94 15.44 -0.16
C ARG A 411 -23.18 15.90 1.09
N LEU A 412 -21.98 15.38 1.30
CA LEU A 412 -21.14 15.70 2.46
C LEU A 412 -20.29 16.95 2.25
N TYR A 413 -19.65 17.12 1.08
CA TYR A 413 -18.66 18.17 0.82
C TYR A 413 -19.02 19.15 -0.31
N GLY A 414 -20.14 18.95 -1.01
CA GLY A 414 -20.56 19.79 -2.14
C GLY A 414 -19.84 19.53 -3.46
N LEU A 415 -18.91 18.56 -3.51
CA LEU A 415 -18.12 18.24 -4.70
C LEU A 415 -19.00 17.88 -5.91
N THR A 416 -18.51 18.18 -7.11
CA THR A 416 -19.11 17.72 -8.38
C THR A 416 -18.07 17.14 -9.33
N PHE A 417 -18.49 16.16 -10.14
CA PHE A 417 -17.59 15.28 -10.91
C PHE A 417 -17.96 15.31 -12.40
N LYS A 418 -16.96 15.49 -13.27
CA LYS A 418 -17.14 15.53 -14.73
C LYS A 418 -16.12 14.64 -15.41
N GLU A 419 -16.59 13.56 -16.05
CA GLU A 419 -15.73 12.62 -16.77
C GLU A 419 -15.08 13.27 -18.00
N ARG A 420 -13.77 13.06 -18.17
CA ARG A 420 -12.93 13.54 -19.28
C ARG A 420 -12.46 12.34 -20.10
N LYS A 421 -12.75 12.34 -21.40
CA LYS A 421 -12.40 11.27 -22.36
C LYS A 421 -11.40 11.72 -23.42
N ASP A 422 -10.88 12.94 -23.26
CA ASP A 422 -9.92 13.64 -24.11
C ASP A 422 -8.53 13.77 -23.45
N LEU A 423 -8.41 13.42 -22.15
CA LEU A 423 -7.13 13.31 -21.46
C LEU A 423 -6.49 11.94 -21.75
N PRO A 424 -5.15 11.87 -21.86
CA PRO A 424 -4.46 10.62 -22.17
C PRO A 424 -4.49 9.65 -20.98
N VAL A 425 -4.46 8.35 -21.25
CA VAL A 425 -4.47 7.30 -20.21
C VAL A 425 -3.44 6.21 -20.52
N TYR A 426 -2.91 5.58 -19.47
CA TYR A 426 -1.88 4.53 -19.59
C TYR A 426 -2.44 3.14 -19.96
N GLN A 427 -3.76 2.93 -19.85
CA GLN A 427 -4.46 1.75 -20.40
C GLN A 427 -5.95 2.08 -20.64
N PRO A 428 -6.66 1.40 -21.57
CA PRO A 428 -7.97 1.88 -22.07
C PRO A 428 -9.13 1.89 -21.08
N ASP A 429 -9.10 1.09 -20.02
CA ASP A 429 -10.18 1.02 -19.02
C ASP A 429 -10.08 2.11 -17.94
N VAL A 430 -9.05 2.97 -17.98
CA VAL A 430 -8.88 4.09 -17.03
C VAL A 430 -9.91 5.18 -17.30
N ARG A 431 -10.57 5.65 -16.25
CA ARG A 431 -11.50 6.79 -16.30
C ARG A 431 -10.90 7.98 -15.58
N VAL A 432 -11.06 9.18 -16.14
CA VAL A 432 -10.53 10.43 -15.55
C VAL A 432 -11.69 11.39 -15.31
N PHE A 433 -11.70 12.06 -14.15
CA PHE A 433 -12.74 12.99 -13.73
C PHE A 433 -12.12 14.31 -13.26
N GLU A 434 -12.61 15.42 -13.79
CA GLU A 434 -12.48 16.71 -13.10
C GLU A 434 -13.31 16.67 -11.81
N VAL A 435 -12.72 17.12 -10.71
CA VAL A 435 -13.39 17.29 -9.43
C VAL A 435 -13.46 18.78 -9.15
N HIS A 436 -14.67 19.31 -9.07
CA HIS A 436 -14.91 20.72 -8.74
C HIS A 436 -15.44 20.87 -7.32
N ASP A 437 -15.02 21.92 -6.64
CA ASP A 437 -15.45 22.27 -5.29
C ASP A 437 -16.86 22.88 -5.27
N ALA A 438 -17.40 23.12 -4.07
CA ALA A 438 -18.75 23.65 -3.87
C ALA A 438 -18.96 25.08 -4.44
N ASP A 439 -17.88 25.83 -4.70
CA ASP A 439 -17.90 27.14 -5.38
C ASP A 439 -17.75 27.05 -6.91
N GLY A 440 -17.59 25.83 -7.46
CA GLY A 440 -17.36 25.58 -8.88
C GLY A 440 -15.90 25.69 -9.33
N SER A 441 -14.95 25.96 -8.43
CA SER A 441 -13.51 25.93 -8.75
C SER A 441 -13.03 24.50 -9.04
N LEU A 442 -12.08 24.35 -9.97
CA LEU A 442 -11.44 23.05 -10.24
C LEU A 442 -10.51 22.70 -9.07
N LEU A 443 -10.85 21.69 -8.28
CA LEU A 443 -10.09 21.26 -7.10
C LEU A 443 -8.95 20.29 -7.49
N ALA A 444 -9.27 19.26 -8.27
CA ALA A 444 -8.39 18.14 -8.56
C ALA A 444 -8.76 17.37 -9.84
N PHE A 445 -7.88 16.46 -10.27
CA PHE A 445 -8.27 15.31 -11.09
C PHE A 445 -8.30 14.03 -10.27
N PHE A 446 -9.32 13.22 -10.50
CA PHE A 446 -9.47 11.85 -9.99
C PHE A 446 -9.36 10.84 -11.13
N ILE A 447 -8.63 9.75 -10.91
CA ILE A 447 -8.39 8.67 -11.88
C ILE A 447 -8.89 7.34 -11.28
N GLY A 448 -9.77 6.64 -11.99
CA GLY A 448 -10.30 5.33 -11.58
C GLY A 448 -9.80 4.20 -12.49
N ASP A 449 -9.20 3.16 -11.88
CA ASP A 449 -8.63 2.00 -12.57
C ASP A 449 -9.06 0.70 -11.87
N TYR A 450 -10.28 0.25 -12.16
CA TYR A 450 -11.01 -0.68 -11.30
C TYR A 450 -10.66 -2.18 -11.49
N TYR A 451 -10.21 -2.58 -12.68
CA TYR A 451 -10.15 -4.01 -13.04
C TYR A 451 -8.82 -4.71 -12.77
N ALA A 452 -8.87 -5.98 -12.37
CA ALA A 452 -7.72 -6.87 -12.28
C ALA A 452 -7.12 -7.19 -13.67
N ARG A 453 -5.79 -7.35 -13.72
CA ARG A 453 -5.04 -7.78 -14.91
C ARG A 453 -3.63 -8.28 -14.53
N PRO A 454 -2.96 -9.10 -15.36
CA PRO A 454 -1.63 -9.65 -15.04
C PRO A 454 -0.54 -8.60 -14.79
N SER A 455 -0.66 -7.40 -15.38
CA SER A 455 0.24 -6.25 -15.20
C SER A 455 -0.02 -5.41 -13.94
N LYS A 456 -1.04 -5.75 -13.13
CA LYS A 456 -1.41 -5.02 -11.91
C LYS A 456 -1.06 -5.85 -10.65
N ARG A 457 -0.47 -5.21 -9.64
CA ARG A 457 -0.30 -5.83 -8.31
C ARG A 457 -1.64 -6.07 -7.62
N GLY A 458 -1.71 -7.05 -6.72
CA GLY A 458 -2.97 -7.38 -6.02
C GLY A 458 -3.38 -6.35 -4.95
N GLY A 459 -4.60 -6.47 -4.45
CA GLY A 459 -5.20 -5.56 -3.46
C GLY A 459 -5.89 -4.36 -4.10
N ALA A 460 -6.04 -3.29 -3.32
CA ALA A 460 -6.41 -1.97 -3.78
C ALA A 460 -5.43 -0.94 -3.19
N TRP A 461 -5.31 0.24 -3.82
CA TRP A 461 -4.58 1.37 -3.24
C TRP A 461 -4.90 2.71 -3.92
N MET A 462 -4.58 3.79 -3.20
CA MET A 462 -4.58 5.17 -3.67
C MET A 462 -3.15 5.68 -3.88
N ASN A 463 -2.96 6.52 -4.90
CA ASN A 463 -1.72 7.28 -5.10
C ASN A 463 -1.98 8.65 -5.72
N ALA A 464 -0.95 9.49 -5.76
CA ALA A 464 -0.97 10.79 -6.40
C ALA A 464 0.12 10.89 -7.49
N TYR A 465 -0.28 11.30 -8.70
CA TYR A 465 0.66 11.68 -9.76
C TYR A 465 1.16 13.12 -9.57
N VAL A 466 0.32 14.00 -9.02
CA VAL A 466 0.69 15.36 -8.59
C VAL A 466 0.12 15.60 -7.19
N ALA A 467 0.96 16.07 -6.28
CA ALA A 467 0.57 16.44 -4.92
C ALA A 467 0.25 17.94 -4.82
N GLN A 468 -0.71 18.31 -3.98
CA GLN A 468 -1.04 19.71 -3.72
C GLN A 468 0.07 20.40 -2.88
N SER A 469 0.43 21.63 -3.23
CA SER A 469 1.32 22.46 -2.40
C SER A 469 1.22 23.92 -2.83
N THR A 470 0.94 24.84 -1.90
CA THR A 470 0.94 26.28 -2.23
C THR A 470 2.34 26.86 -2.40
N LEU A 471 3.39 26.23 -1.85
CA LEU A 471 4.79 26.56 -2.13
C LEU A 471 5.17 26.33 -3.60
N LEU A 472 4.58 25.30 -4.23
CA LEU A 472 4.90 24.85 -5.59
C LEU A 472 3.83 25.24 -6.64
N GLY A 473 2.70 25.81 -6.21
CA GLY A 473 1.57 26.13 -7.08
C GLY A 473 0.89 24.91 -7.69
N THR A 474 0.95 23.75 -7.03
CA THR A 474 0.38 22.49 -7.53
C THR A 474 -0.94 22.14 -6.84
N GLN A 475 -1.83 21.52 -7.62
CA GLN A 475 -3.09 20.92 -7.16
C GLN A 475 -3.03 19.40 -7.30
N ALA A 476 -4.01 18.69 -6.72
CA ALA A 476 -3.99 17.23 -6.66
C ALA A 476 -4.36 16.57 -8.00
N VAL A 477 -3.58 15.56 -8.40
CA VAL A 477 -3.95 14.57 -9.42
C VAL A 477 -3.80 13.20 -8.77
N VAL A 478 -4.92 12.58 -8.40
CA VAL A 478 -5.00 11.36 -7.59
C VAL A 478 -5.62 10.19 -8.34
N ALA A 479 -5.32 8.98 -7.92
CA ALA A 479 -5.85 7.75 -8.51
C ALA A 479 -6.30 6.73 -7.45
N ASN A 480 -7.28 5.91 -7.81
CA ASN A 480 -7.65 4.68 -7.10
C ASN A 480 -7.51 3.48 -8.05
N HIS A 481 -6.85 2.44 -7.56
CA HIS A 481 -6.64 1.19 -8.30
C HIS A 481 -7.27 0.04 -7.52
N LEU A 482 -8.22 -0.66 -8.14
CA LEU A 482 -8.84 -1.88 -7.59
C LEU A 482 -8.49 -3.09 -8.48
N ASN A 483 -8.85 -4.29 -8.01
CA ASN A 483 -8.69 -5.57 -8.73
C ASN A 483 -10.03 -6.31 -8.90
N ILE A 484 -11.10 -5.60 -9.26
CA ILE A 484 -12.41 -6.18 -9.58
C ILE A 484 -12.29 -7.06 -10.84
N PRO A 485 -12.94 -8.24 -10.94
CA PRO A 485 -12.97 -9.04 -12.17
C PRO A 485 -13.57 -8.26 -13.33
N LYS A 486 -12.87 -8.20 -14.48
CA LYS A 486 -13.42 -7.55 -15.68
C LYS A 486 -14.50 -8.45 -16.31
N PRO A 487 -15.74 -7.96 -16.53
CA PRO A 487 -16.78 -8.76 -17.19
C PRO A 487 -16.49 -8.93 -18.69
N SER A 488 -17.21 -9.87 -19.32
CA SER A 488 -17.22 -10.01 -20.78
C SER A 488 -17.87 -8.80 -21.47
N ASP A 489 -17.51 -8.56 -22.73
CA ASP A 489 -18.01 -7.43 -23.51
C ASP A 489 -19.55 -7.35 -23.50
N GLY A 490 -20.08 -6.18 -23.17
CA GLY A 490 -21.53 -5.92 -23.08
C GLY A 490 -22.21 -6.38 -21.79
N GLN A 491 -21.51 -7.05 -20.87
CA GLN A 491 -22.04 -7.42 -19.55
C GLN A 491 -21.76 -6.31 -18.50
N PRO A 492 -22.63 -6.15 -17.47
CA PRO A 492 -22.38 -5.23 -16.37
C PRO A 492 -21.18 -5.68 -15.52
N THR A 493 -20.52 -4.73 -14.86
CA THR A 493 -19.66 -5.06 -13.71
C THR A 493 -20.53 -5.04 -12.46
N LEU A 494 -20.92 -6.22 -11.98
CA LEU A 494 -21.63 -6.37 -10.70
C LEU A 494 -20.62 -6.63 -9.60
N LEU A 495 -20.76 -5.94 -8.47
CA LEU A 495 -19.82 -5.96 -7.35
C LEU A 495 -20.36 -6.77 -6.17
N THR A 496 -19.44 -7.39 -5.44
CA THR A 496 -19.69 -7.83 -4.05
C THR A 496 -19.79 -6.62 -3.11
N PHE A 497 -20.36 -6.78 -1.91
CA PHE A 497 -20.42 -5.67 -0.96
C PHE A 497 -19.03 -5.26 -0.42
N ASP A 498 -18.07 -6.19 -0.40
CA ASP A 498 -16.66 -5.91 -0.09
C ASP A 498 -15.98 -5.07 -1.18
N GLU A 499 -16.25 -5.31 -2.45
CA GLU A 499 -15.74 -4.47 -3.56
C GLU A 499 -16.35 -3.06 -3.52
N VAL A 500 -17.65 -2.94 -3.19
CA VAL A 500 -18.30 -1.64 -2.94
C VAL A 500 -17.62 -0.93 -1.76
N THR A 501 -17.40 -1.63 -0.65
CA THR A 501 -16.72 -1.08 0.53
C THR A 501 -15.30 -0.62 0.18
N THR A 502 -14.57 -1.41 -0.61
CA THR A 502 -13.23 -1.07 -1.12
C THR A 502 -13.24 0.20 -1.99
N MET A 503 -14.27 0.42 -2.82
CA MET A 503 -14.39 1.68 -3.57
C MET A 503 -14.56 2.90 -2.66
N PHE A 504 -15.33 2.78 -1.57
CA PHE A 504 -15.47 3.87 -0.60
C PHE A 504 -14.18 4.07 0.21
N HIS A 505 -13.48 2.99 0.60
CA HIS A 505 -12.19 3.04 1.28
C HIS A 505 -11.15 3.85 0.48
N GLU A 506 -10.86 3.43 -0.75
CA GLU A 506 -9.87 4.11 -1.61
C GLU A 506 -10.26 5.54 -1.95
N PHE A 507 -11.57 5.82 -2.04
CA PHE A 507 -12.04 7.17 -2.27
C PHE A 507 -11.90 8.07 -1.04
N GLY A 508 -11.88 7.53 0.18
CA GLY A 508 -11.55 8.27 1.39
C GLY A 508 -10.08 8.73 1.41
N HIS A 509 -9.14 7.88 0.99
CA HIS A 509 -7.77 8.32 0.69
C HIS A 509 -7.75 9.39 -0.44
N ALA A 510 -8.56 9.21 -1.50
CA ALA A 510 -8.62 10.20 -2.59
C ALA A 510 -9.11 11.57 -2.08
N LEU A 511 -10.14 11.62 -1.25
CA LEU A 511 -10.64 12.83 -0.60
C LEU A 511 -9.56 13.50 0.28
N HIS A 512 -8.83 12.72 1.07
CA HIS A 512 -7.68 13.21 1.85
C HIS A 512 -6.57 13.80 0.95
N GLY A 513 -6.33 13.22 -0.23
CA GLY A 513 -5.42 13.77 -1.23
C GLY A 513 -5.94 15.03 -1.93
N MET A 514 -7.23 15.10 -2.25
CA MET A 514 -7.85 16.21 -2.99
C MET A 514 -8.11 17.44 -2.12
N PHE A 515 -8.50 17.26 -0.85
CA PHE A 515 -8.79 18.38 0.05
C PHE A 515 -7.57 19.04 0.68
N SER A 516 -6.38 18.42 0.56
CA SER A 516 -5.11 18.94 1.05
C SER A 516 -4.96 20.43 0.76
N HIS A 517 -4.71 21.24 1.79
CA HIS A 517 -4.47 22.68 1.68
C HIS A 517 -3.25 23.06 2.53
N VAL A 518 -2.11 22.43 2.23
CA VAL A 518 -0.84 22.67 2.93
C VAL A 518 0.09 23.56 2.11
N LYS A 519 1.04 24.20 2.81
CA LYS A 519 2.11 24.98 2.19
C LYS A 519 3.17 24.05 1.61
N TYR A 520 3.68 23.11 2.39
CA TYR A 520 4.87 22.31 2.05
C TYR A 520 4.53 20.94 1.44
N PRO A 521 5.24 20.53 0.37
CA PRO A 521 4.97 19.25 -0.29
C PRO A 521 5.15 18.06 0.66
N ARG A 522 6.07 18.14 1.63
CA ARG A 522 6.36 17.14 2.69
C ARG A 522 5.16 16.76 3.57
N PHE A 523 4.09 17.56 3.54
CA PHE A 523 2.86 17.38 4.33
C PHE A 523 1.61 17.16 3.46
N SER A 524 1.75 17.09 2.13
CA SER A 524 0.62 17.06 1.20
C SER A 524 -0.20 15.77 1.30
N GLY A 525 -1.52 15.92 1.49
CA GLY A 525 -2.50 14.84 1.54
C GLY A 525 -2.12 13.72 2.51
N THR A 526 -2.04 12.50 1.99
CA THR A 526 -1.76 11.24 2.73
C THR A 526 -0.35 11.13 3.33
N GLN A 527 0.45 12.21 3.40
CA GLN A 527 1.75 12.25 4.09
C GLN A 527 1.61 12.45 5.61
N VAL A 528 0.88 11.52 6.22
CA VAL A 528 0.62 11.39 7.66
C VAL A 528 1.29 10.10 8.20
N PRO A 529 1.32 9.87 9.54
CA PRO A 529 1.69 8.57 10.11
C PRO A 529 0.88 7.42 9.50
N ARG A 530 1.48 6.23 9.40
CA ARG A 530 0.90 5.06 8.74
C ARG A 530 -0.31 4.53 9.51
N ASP A 531 -0.29 4.63 10.84
CA ASP A 531 -1.39 4.31 11.73
C ASP A 531 -2.51 5.36 11.77
N PHE A 532 -2.34 6.48 11.05
CA PHE A 532 -3.38 7.48 10.83
C PHE A 532 -3.87 7.55 9.38
N VAL A 533 -3.09 7.09 8.38
CA VAL A 533 -3.47 7.23 6.96
C VAL A 533 -4.73 6.43 6.58
N GLU A 534 -4.95 5.31 7.27
CA GLU A 534 -6.09 4.40 7.06
C GLU A 534 -7.41 4.94 7.64
N TYR A 535 -7.36 5.93 8.55
CA TYR A 535 -8.58 6.43 9.19
C TYR A 535 -9.46 7.22 8.21
N PRO A 536 -8.93 8.17 7.42
CA PRO A 536 -9.68 8.83 6.34
C PRO A 536 -10.22 7.92 5.24
N SER A 537 -9.64 6.73 5.01
CA SER A 537 -10.22 5.72 4.12
C SER A 537 -11.35 4.94 4.80
N GLN A 538 -11.07 4.34 5.97
CA GLN A 538 -12.05 3.54 6.72
C GLN A 538 -13.31 4.33 7.11
N VAL A 539 -13.17 5.57 7.59
CA VAL A 539 -14.34 6.41 7.95
C VAL A 539 -15.21 6.78 6.74
N ASN A 540 -14.68 6.71 5.51
CA ASN A 540 -15.47 6.91 4.30
C ASN A 540 -16.30 5.66 3.93
N GLU A 541 -15.93 4.46 4.41
CA GLU A 541 -16.70 3.22 4.23
C GLU A 541 -18.08 3.28 4.88
N MET A 542 -18.27 4.08 5.94
CA MET A 542 -19.58 4.17 6.59
C MET A 542 -20.68 4.65 5.64
N TRP A 543 -20.31 5.45 4.62
CA TRP A 543 -21.25 5.97 3.63
C TRP A 543 -21.77 4.88 2.68
N ALA A 544 -21.02 3.80 2.43
CA ALA A 544 -21.54 2.63 1.72
C ALA A 544 -22.73 1.97 2.45
N LYS A 545 -22.73 2.06 3.79
CA LYS A 545 -23.75 1.47 4.67
C LYS A 545 -24.80 2.48 5.12
N TRP A 546 -24.63 3.77 4.81
CA TRP A 546 -25.50 4.84 5.31
C TRP A 546 -26.84 4.82 4.58
N PRO A 547 -28.00 4.71 5.26
CA PRO A 547 -29.28 4.38 4.61
C PRO A 547 -29.69 5.31 3.46
N GLU A 548 -29.38 6.61 3.54
CA GLU A 548 -29.68 7.57 2.48
C GLU A 548 -28.82 7.35 1.21
N VAL A 549 -27.54 7.06 1.38
CA VAL A 549 -26.60 6.80 0.27
C VAL A 549 -26.87 5.44 -0.33
N LEU A 550 -26.99 4.41 0.51
CA LEU A 550 -27.25 3.04 0.09
C LEU A 550 -28.57 2.92 -0.69
N LYS A 551 -29.64 3.60 -0.25
CA LYS A 551 -30.92 3.68 -1.00
C LYS A 551 -30.81 4.45 -2.32
N HIS A 552 -29.79 5.30 -2.49
CA HIS A 552 -29.58 6.05 -3.74
C HIS A 552 -28.95 5.14 -4.81
N TYR A 553 -27.89 4.39 -4.47
CA TYR A 553 -27.16 3.54 -5.43
C TYR A 553 -27.61 2.07 -5.52
N ALA A 554 -28.20 1.48 -4.48
CA ALA A 554 -28.61 0.07 -4.51
C ALA A 554 -29.86 -0.12 -5.37
N ARG A 555 -29.66 -0.30 -6.68
CA ARG A 555 -30.73 -0.42 -7.69
C ARG A 555 -30.41 -1.49 -8.71
N HIS A 556 -31.40 -2.34 -8.99
CA HIS A 556 -31.24 -3.49 -9.85
C HIS A 556 -30.81 -3.08 -11.27
N TYR A 557 -29.68 -3.60 -11.75
CA TYR A 557 -28.99 -3.08 -12.94
C TYR A 557 -29.84 -3.08 -14.22
N GLN A 558 -30.78 -4.03 -14.37
CA GLN A 558 -31.65 -4.15 -15.54
C GLN A 558 -32.91 -3.28 -15.48
N THR A 559 -33.42 -2.98 -14.28
CA THR A 559 -34.77 -2.41 -14.09
C THR A 559 -34.76 -1.04 -13.42
N GLY A 560 -33.68 -0.66 -12.73
CA GLY A 560 -33.58 0.60 -11.97
C GLY A 560 -34.33 0.61 -10.65
N GLU A 561 -35.10 -0.44 -10.35
CA GLU A 561 -35.85 -0.60 -9.10
C GLU A 561 -34.91 -0.63 -7.88
N PRO A 562 -35.27 0.01 -6.75
CA PRO A 562 -34.45 0.03 -5.55
C PRO A 562 -34.39 -1.35 -4.90
N MET A 563 -33.33 -1.58 -4.13
CA MET A 563 -33.21 -2.76 -3.26
C MET A 563 -34.40 -2.87 -2.29
N PRO A 564 -35.04 -4.05 -2.17
CA PRO A 564 -36.11 -4.28 -1.19
C PRO A 564 -35.63 -3.96 0.25
N PRO A 565 -36.44 -3.28 1.08
CA PRO A 565 -36.07 -2.95 2.47
C PRO A 565 -35.65 -4.17 3.29
N GLU A 566 -36.30 -5.31 3.06
CA GLU A 566 -36.05 -6.58 3.75
C GLU A 566 -34.65 -7.15 3.42
N LEU A 567 -34.12 -6.84 2.24
CA LEU A 567 -32.77 -7.25 1.82
C LEU A 567 -31.70 -6.35 2.43
N LEU A 568 -31.99 -5.05 2.55
CA LEU A 568 -31.19 -4.09 3.32
C LEU A 568 -31.14 -4.47 4.82
N GLU A 569 -32.29 -4.78 5.42
CA GLU A 569 -32.35 -5.20 6.83
C GLU A 569 -31.52 -6.46 7.09
N LYS A 570 -31.51 -7.42 6.16
CA LYS A 570 -30.64 -8.62 6.21
C LYS A 570 -29.16 -8.27 6.15
N LEU A 571 -28.74 -7.42 5.20
CA LEU A 571 -27.35 -6.92 5.10
C LEU A 571 -26.91 -6.17 6.37
N LEU A 572 -27.81 -5.40 7.00
CA LEU A 572 -27.51 -4.73 8.27
C LEU A 572 -27.42 -5.73 9.44
N ALA A 573 -28.28 -6.76 9.46
CA ALA A 573 -28.25 -7.82 10.48
C ALA A 573 -26.99 -8.71 10.40
N THR A 574 -26.43 -8.94 9.20
CA THR A 574 -25.21 -9.74 9.03
C THR A 574 -23.91 -9.00 9.33
N GLN A 575 -23.91 -7.72 9.72
CA GLN A 575 -22.66 -6.97 9.97
C GLN A 575 -21.73 -7.58 11.04
N LYS A 576 -22.29 -8.30 12.03
CA LYS A 576 -21.51 -9.05 13.04
C LYS A 576 -21.24 -10.51 12.66
N PHE A 577 -21.68 -10.98 11.50
CA PHE A 577 -21.38 -12.33 11.01
C PHE A 577 -19.94 -12.41 10.50
N ASN A 578 -19.29 -13.57 10.68
CA ASN A 578 -17.91 -13.85 10.27
C ASN A 578 -16.84 -12.87 10.85
N GLN A 579 -17.18 -12.09 11.87
CA GLN A 579 -16.26 -11.13 12.51
C GLN A 579 -15.17 -11.83 13.32
N GLY A 580 -15.40 -13.06 13.79
CA GLY A 580 -14.36 -13.88 14.38
C GLY A 580 -13.27 -14.21 13.37
N TYR A 581 -13.64 -14.74 12.20
CA TYR A 581 -12.72 -14.96 11.07
C TYR A 581 -11.99 -13.68 10.67
N ALA A 582 -12.74 -12.65 10.24
CA ALA A 582 -12.19 -11.43 9.64
C ALA A 582 -11.30 -10.63 10.60
N THR A 583 -11.58 -10.69 11.91
CA THR A 583 -10.71 -10.09 12.93
C THR A 583 -9.50 -11.00 13.22
N THR A 584 -9.67 -12.33 13.28
CA THR A 584 -8.57 -13.26 13.59
C THR A 584 -7.52 -13.31 12.49
N GLU A 585 -7.90 -13.45 11.22
CA GLU A 585 -6.92 -13.50 10.11
C GLU A 585 -6.14 -12.18 9.98
N TYR A 586 -6.79 -11.04 10.23
CA TYR A 586 -6.15 -9.73 10.28
C TYR A 586 -5.19 -9.58 11.48
N LEU A 587 -5.61 -9.95 12.70
CA LEU A 587 -4.76 -9.84 13.89
C LEU A 587 -3.58 -10.82 13.82
N ALA A 588 -3.78 -12.02 13.28
CA ALA A 588 -2.72 -12.98 13.03
C ALA A 588 -1.64 -12.42 12.10
N ALA A 589 -2.02 -11.74 11.00
CA ALA A 589 -1.07 -11.04 10.13
C ALA A 589 -0.39 -9.84 10.84
N SER A 590 -1.12 -9.08 11.63
CA SER A 590 -0.58 -7.93 12.39
C SER A 590 0.45 -8.34 13.46
N ILE A 591 0.17 -9.44 14.15
CA ILE A 591 1.07 -10.03 15.16
C ILE A 591 2.30 -10.66 14.48
N LEU A 592 2.14 -11.27 13.30
CA LEU A 592 3.23 -11.82 12.50
C LEU A 592 4.20 -10.71 12.02
N ASP A 593 3.69 -9.57 11.55
CA ASP A 593 4.51 -8.38 11.23
C ASP A 593 5.30 -7.88 12.44
N GLN A 594 4.63 -7.70 13.58
CA GLN A 594 5.29 -7.27 14.82
C GLN A 594 6.33 -8.28 15.29
N ALA A 595 6.05 -9.59 15.22
CA ALA A 595 7.01 -10.64 15.54
C ALA A 595 8.26 -10.55 14.66
N TRP A 596 8.11 -10.38 13.34
CA TRP A 596 9.23 -10.25 12.40
C TRP A 596 10.10 -9.01 12.64
N HIS A 597 9.55 -7.92 13.16
CA HIS A 597 10.26 -6.65 13.32
C HIS A 597 10.69 -6.30 14.75
N GLN A 598 10.30 -7.12 15.74
CA GLN A 598 10.76 -7.05 17.13
C GLN A 598 11.97 -7.98 17.42
N ILE A 599 12.52 -8.65 16.40
CA ILE A 599 13.74 -9.47 16.54
C ILE A 599 15.02 -8.62 16.57
N THR A 600 16.03 -9.10 17.28
CA THR A 600 17.43 -8.64 17.15
C THR A 600 18.14 -9.37 15.99
N PRO A 601 19.28 -8.86 15.48
CA PRO A 601 20.05 -9.53 14.43
C PRO A 601 20.46 -10.98 14.75
N ALA A 602 20.67 -11.31 16.03
CA ALA A 602 21.01 -12.67 16.49
C ALA A 602 19.82 -13.64 16.53
N GLN A 603 18.60 -13.14 16.32
CA GLN A 603 17.35 -13.91 16.28
C GLN A 603 16.77 -14.04 14.85
N ALA A 604 17.41 -13.42 13.86
CA ALA A 604 17.02 -13.55 12.45
C ALA A 604 17.29 -14.99 11.97
N PRO A 605 16.26 -15.72 11.50
CA PRO A 605 16.43 -17.10 11.04
C PRO A 605 17.12 -17.16 9.67
N ALA A 606 17.72 -18.32 9.36
CA ALA A 606 18.07 -18.68 8.00
C ALA A 606 16.81 -18.99 7.16
N ALA A 607 16.97 -19.11 5.83
CA ALA A 607 15.85 -19.24 4.89
C ALA A 607 14.94 -20.46 5.15
N ASP A 608 15.52 -21.59 5.56
CA ASP A 608 14.81 -22.80 5.99
C ASP A 608 13.98 -22.58 7.26
N GLY A 609 14.47 -21.76 8.19
CA GLY A 609 13.77 -21.40 9.42
C GLY A 609 12.59 -20.44 9.28
N VAL A 610 12.37 -19.82 8.11
CA VAL A 610 11.36 -18.74 7.94
C VAL A 610 9.94 -19.19 8.25
N LEU A 611 9.53 -20.36 7.76
CA LEU A 611 8.17 -20.89 8.01
C LEU A 611 8.01 -21.41 9.45
N ALA A 612 9.10 -21.87 10.07
CA ALA A 612 9.10 -22.29 11.47
C ALA A 612 8.99 -21.09 12.43
N PHE A 613 9.58 -19.94 12.07
CA PHE A 613 9.40 -18.68 12.79
C PHE A 613 7.93 -18.23 12.76
N GLU A 614 7.31 -18.21 11.58
CA GLU A 614 5.89 -17.84 11.41
C GLU A 614 4.97 -18.71 12.29
N ALA A 615 5.07 -20.04 12.19
CA ALA A 615 4.27 -20.96 12.99
C ALA A 615 4.51 -20.76 14.50
N THR A 616 5.76 -20.50 14.92
CA THR A 616 6.10 -20.24 16.33
C THR A 616 5.50 -18.92 16.82
N ALA A 617 5.51 -17.86 16.00
CA ALA A 617 4.96 -16.55 16.34
C ALA A 617 3.43 -16.61 16.53
N LEU A 618 2.71 -17.19 15.56
CA LEU A 618 1.25 -17.36 15.60
C LEU A 618 0.82 -18.20 16.81
N LYS A 619 1.53 -19.31 17.08
CA LYS A 619 1.26 -20.20 18.20
C LYS A 619 1.53 -19.55 19.55
N LYS A 620 2.64 -18.81 19.69
CA LYS A 620 2.98 -18.07 20.91
C LYS A 620 1.91 -17.02 21.27
N ALA A 621 1.29 -16.41 20.26
CA ALA A 621 0.24 -15.41 20.44
C ALA A 621 -1.19 -15.98 20.54
N GLY A 622 -1.37 -17.30 20.48
CA GLY A 622 -2.69 -17.95 20.58
C GLY A 622 -3.59 -17.82 19.33
N VAL A 623 -3.08 -17.25 18.25
CA VAL A 623 -3.79 -17.04 16.96
C VAL A 623 -3.55 -18.17 15.94
N ASP A 624 -2.77 -19.19 16.30
CA ASP A 624 -2.64 -20.44 15.56
C ASP A 624 -3.97 -21.23 15.60
N PHE A 625 -4.78 -21.05 14.55
CA PHE A 625 -6.06 -21.74 14.36
C PHE A 625 -6.23 -22.09 12.88
N ALA A 626 -5.95 -23.35 12.52
CA ALA A 626 -5.81 -23.80 11.13
C ALA A 626 -6.98 -23.46 10.14
N PRO A 627 -8.26 -23.37 10.55
CA PRO A 627 -9.33 -22.90 9.66
C PRO A 627 -9.26 -21.40 9.32
N VAL A 628 -8.53 -20.61 10.11
CA VAL A 628 -8.37 -19.15 9.97
C VAL A 628 -6.88 -18.78 9.94
N PRO A 629 -6.17 -19.05 8.83
CA PRO A 629 -4.78 -18.62 8.63
C PRO A 629 -4.67 -17.07 8.66
N PRO A 630 -3.47 -16.50 8.85
CA PRO A 630 -3.28 -15.05 8.73
C PRO A 630 -3.62 -14.55 7.33
N ARG A 631 -4.24 -13.37 7.21
CA ARG A 631 -4.70 -12.74 5.95
C ARG A 631 -3.61 -12.68 4.87
N TYR A 632 -2.36 -12.58 5.32
CA TYR A 632 -1.15 -12.77 4.52
C TYR A 632 -0.17 -13.66 5.28
N ARG A 633 0.40 -14.67 4.62
CA ARG A 633 1.59 -15.38 5.10
C ARG A 633 2.86 -14.66 4.66
N THR A 634 3.93 -14.88 5.42
CA THR A 634 5.23 -14.20 5.33
C THR A 634 5.74 -14.03 3.89
N THR A 635 5.74 -15.10 3.08
CA THR A 635 6.36 -15.12 1.74
C THR A 635 5.59 -14.36 0.66
N TYR A 636 4.38 -13.88 0.95
CA TYR A 636 3.59 -12.99 0.09
C TYR A 636 3.03 -11.74 0.80
N PHE A 637 3.59 -11.39 1.96
CA PHE A 637 3.14 -10.25 2.76
C PHE A 637 3.69 -8.91 2.24
N SER A 638 3.27 -8.51 1.03
CA SER A 638 3.70 -7.29 0.34
C SER A 638 3.55 -6.00 1.14
N HIS A 639 2.54 -5.87 2.02
CA HIS A 639 2.42 -4.72 2.93
C HIS A 639 3.70 -4.48 3.75
N VAL A 640 4.34 -5.57 4.16
CA VAL A 640 5.42 -5.59 5.16
C VAL A 640 6.80 -5.75 4.53
N PHE A 641 6.94 -6.59 3.50
CA PHE A 641 8.26 -6.87 2.88
C PHE A 641 8.55 -6.06 1.62
N GLU A 642 7.55 -5.40 1.04
CA GLU A 642 7.70 -4.49 -0.11
C GLU A 642 7.35 -3.05 0.31
N ASN A 643 6.11 -2.84 0.77
CA ASN A 643 5.53 -1.53 1.05
C ASN A 643 5.90 -0.99 2.46
N GLY A 644 5.37 0.20 2.78
CA GLY A 644 5.70 0.96 4.00
C GLY A 644 5.04 0.51 5.31
N TYR A 645 4.49 -0.71 5.41
CA TYR A 645 3.81 -1.21 6.63
C TYR A 645 4.67 -2.17 7.45
N SER A 646 5.99 -2.22 7.26
CA SER A 646 6.88 -2.99 8.13
C SER A 646 6.82 -2.49 9.58
N ALA A 647 6.54 -3.37 10.54
CA ALA A 647 6.16 -3.04 11.92
C ALA A 647 4.96 -2.07 12.02
N GLY A 648 4.09 -2.10 11.03
CA GLY A 648 3.04 -1.14 10.76
C GLY A 648 1.73 -1.74 10.25
N TYR A 649 1.60 -3.07 10.10
CA TYR A 649 0.33 -3.64 9.61
C TYR A 649 -0.82 -3.54 10.63
N TYR A 650 -0.50 -3.33 11.92
CA TYR A 650 -1.47 -2.95 12.95
C TYR A 650 -2.19 -1.60 12.67
N SER A 651 -1.70 -0.80 11.72
CA SER A 651 -2.25 0.52 11.38
C SER A 651 -3.75 0.48 11.09
N TYR A 652 -4.23 -0.55 10.40
CA TYR A 652 -5.64 -0.68 10.05
C TYR A 652 -6.56 -0.78 11.28
N ILE A 653 -6.19 -1.56 12.32
CA ILE A 653 -7.03 -1.67 13.54
C ILE A 653 -6.83 -0.48 14.49
N TRP A 654 -5.69 0.19 14.43
CA TRP A 654 -5.44 1.43 15.16
C TRP A 654 -6.29 2.58 14.60
N ALA A 655 -6.27 2.77 13.27
CA ALA A 655 -7.11 3.70 12.56
C ALA A 655 -8.61 3.39 12.69
N GLU A 656 -8.99 2.11 12.77
CA GLU A 656 -10.39 1.73 12.94
C GLU A 656 -10.98 2.15 14.30
N VAL A 657 -10.14 2.41 15.31
CA VAL A 657 -10.58 3.10 16.55
C VAL A 657 -11.10 4.50 16.21
N LEU A 658 -10.30 5.26 15.44
CA LEU A 658 -10.60 6.64 15.06
C LEU A 658 -11.83 6.71 14.15
N ASP A 659 -11.92 5.81 13.17
CA ASP A 659 -13.10 5.67 12.31
C ASP A 659 -14.35 5.29 13.14
N ALA A 660 -14.32 4.19 13.90
CA ALA A 660 -15.51 3.72 14.61
C ALA A 660 -16.07 4.75 15.61
N ASP A 661 -15.19 5.52 16.26
CA ASP A 661 -15.55 6.67 17.08
C ASP A 661 -16.18 7.81 16.23
N SER A 662 -15.55 8.14 15.10
CA SER A 662 -16.06 9.16 14.17
C SER A 662 -17.44 8.83 13.60
N VAL A 663 -17.77 7.55 13.35
CA VAL A 663 -19.12 7.14 12.97
C VAL A 663 -20.14 7.54 14.05
N GLU A 664 -19.79 7.42 15.33
CA GLU A 664 -20.65 7.88 16.43
C GLU A 664 -20.67 9.42 16.54
N TRP A 665 -19.57 10.13 16.26
CA TRP A 665 -19.57 11.59 16.15
C TRP A 665 -20.55 12.06 15.06
N PHE A 666 -20.49 11.50 13.84
CA PHE A 666 -21.40 11.87 12.76
C PHE A 666 -22.87 11.58 13.12
N LYS A 667 -23.18 10.45 13.76
CA LYS A 667 -24.54 10.15 14.27
C LYS A 667 -25.02 11.19 15.28
N GLN A 668 -24.16 11.60 16.21
CA GLN A 668 -24.49 12.57 17.26
C GLN A 668 -24.74 13.98 16.69
N HIS A 669 -24.08 14.34 15.59
CA HIS A 669 -24.20 15.66 14.93
C HIS A 669 -25.17 15.65 13.72
N GLY A 670 -26.11 14.70 13.65
CA GLY A 670 -27.17 14.70 12.64
C GLY A 670 -26.83 14.06 11.28
N GLY A 671 -25.65 13.44 11.14
CA GLY A 671 -25.33 12.56 10.02
C GLY A 671 -24.80 13.26 8.77
N LEU A 672 -25.36 12.91 7.61
CA LEU A 672 -24.94 13.35 6.28
C LEU A 672 -25.37 14.81 5.99
N THR A 673 -24.74 15.76 6.67
CA THR A 673 -24.95 17.19 6.50
C THR A 673 -23.73 17.86 5.89
N ARG A 674 -23.93 18.98 5.17
CA ARG A 674 -22.83 19.78 4.62
C ARG A 674 -21.96 20.39 5.73
N GLU A 675 -22.58 20.85 6.81
CA GLU A 675 -21.90 21.39 8.00
C GLU A 675 -20.90 20.39 8.61
N ASN A 676 -21.31 19.13 8.78
CA ASN A 676 -20.43 18.07 9.31
C ASN A 676 -19.26 17.76 8.34
N GLY A 677 -19.52 17.77 7.04
CA GLY A 677 -18.46 17.56 6.04
C GLY A 677 -17.49 18.74 5.91
N ASP A 678 -17.97 19.97 6.02
CA ASP A 678 -17.11 21.17 6.05
C ASP A 678 -16.25 21.20 7.32
N HIS A 679 -16.82 20.83 8.48
CA HIS A 679 -16.08 20.67 9.73
C HIS A 679 -15.00 19.60 9.61
N PHE A 680 -15.35 18.38 9.19
CA PHE A 680 -14.39 17.26 9.03
C PHE A 680 -13.31 17.57 7.96
N ARG A 681 -13.68 18.26 6.89
CA ARG A 681 -12.72 18.76 5.89
C ARG A 681 -11.75 19.79 6.50
N ALA A 682 -12.27 20.78 7.22
CA ALA A 682 -11.48 21.91 7.72
C ALA A 682 -10.63 21.57 8.95
N THR A 683 -11.07 20.65 9.80
CA THR A 683 -10.30 20.19 10.97
C THR A 683 -9.32 19.07 10.62
N LEU A 684 -9.65 18.20 9.65
CA LEU A 684 -8.88 16.99 9.38
C LEU A 684 -8.40 16.86 7.93
N LEU A 685 -9.30 16.62 6.96
CA LEU A 685 -8.88 16.19 5.61
C LEU A 685 -8.05 17.22 4.84
N SER A 686 -8.19 18.52 5.12
CA SER A 686 -7.40 19.56 4.45
C SER A 686 -5.99 19.74 5.03
N ARG A 687 -5.64 19.04 6.12
CA ARG A 687 -4.42 19.30 6.88
C ARG A 687 -3.26 18.37 6.53
N GLY A 688 -3.53 17.14 6.10
CA GLY A 688 -2.49 16.15 5.83
C GLY A 688 -1.47 16.08 6.96
N GLY A 689 -0.17 16.09 6.63
CA GLY A 689 0.91 16.05 7.61
C GLY A 689 1.19 17.35 8.39
N SER A 690 0.49 18.45 8.12
CA SER A 690 0.85 19.81 8.60
C SER A 690 0.58 20.08 10.09
N VAL A 691 -0.19 19.23 10.74
CA VAL A 691 -0.54 19.27 12.17
C VAL A 691 -0.30 17.88 12.76
N ASP A 692 -0.19 17.78 14.09
CA ASP A 692 -0.11 16.47 14.73
C ASP A 692 -1.38 15.63 14.49
N ALA A 693 -1.20 14.34 14.21
CA ALA A 693 -2.28 13.45 13.79
C ALA A 693 -3.31 13.20 14.91
N MET A 694 -2.88 13.05 16.17
CA MET A 694 -3.83 12.91 17.28
C MET A 694 -4.49 14.25 17.61
N LYS A 695 -3.77 15.36 17.42
CA LYS A 695 -4.40 16.69 17.48
C LYS A 695 -5.46 16.90 16.39
N LEU A 696 -5.27 16.39 15.16
CA LEU A 696 -6.30 16.45 14.11
C LEU A 696 -7.58 15.72 14.53
N PHE A 697 -7.46 14.55 15.13
CA PHE A 697 -8.62 13.82 15.67
C PHE A 697 -9.32 14.59 16.80
N HIS A 698 -8.54 15.19 17.70
CA HIS A 698 -9.06 15.98 18.82
C HIS A 698 -9.72 17.30 18.35
N ASP A 699 -9.15 17.97 17.35
CA ASP A 699 -9.72 19.18 16.73
C ASP A 699 -11.05 18.87 16.01
N PHE A 700 -11.21 17.65 15.49
CA PHE A 700 -12.44 17.17 14.86
C PHE A 700 -13.50 16.78 15.90
N THR A 701 -13.19 15.89 16.84
CA THR A 701 -14.19 15.32 17.77
C THR A 701 -14.40 16.10 19.06
N GLY A 702 -13.49 17.01 19.40
CA GLY A 702 -13.46 17.76 20.66
C GLY A 702 -12.88 17.00 21.86
N ARG A 703 -12.26 15.83 21.63
CA ARG A 703 -11.70 14.95 22.67
C ARG A 703 -10.74 13.90 22.10
N ASP A 704 -10.17 13.09 22.98
CA ASP A 704 -9.37 11.92 22.61
C ASP A 704 -10.26 10.71 22.20
N PRO A 705 -9.74 9.73 21.44
CA PRO A 705 -10.49 8.57 20.98
C PRO A 705 -10.74 7.53 22.07
N TYR A 706 -11.76 6.68 21.87
CA TYR A 706 -12.08 5.52 22.73
C TYR A 706 -12.41 4.27 21.91
N VAL A 707 -12.20 3.08 22.49
CA VAL A 707 -12.13 1.80 21.74
C VAL A 707 -13.47 1.07 21.65
N GLU A 708 -14.41 1.40 22.51
CA GLU A 708 -15.72 0.76 22.65
C GLU A 708 -16.55 0.73 21.35
N PRO A 709 -16.55 1.76 20.47
CA PRO A 709 -17.21 1.70 19.16
C PRO A 709 -16.64 0.60 18.25
N LEU A 710 -15.30 0.41 18.27
CA LEU A 710 -14.62 -0.64 17.52
C LEU A 710 -14.93 -2.03 18.11
N LEU A 711 -14.87 -2.19 19.43
CA LEU A 711 -15.24 -3.44 20.10
C LEU A 711 -16.68 -3.84 19.75
N LYS A 712 -17.60 -2.88 19.75
CA LYS A 712 -19.00 -3.07 19.36
C LYS A 712 -19.15 -3.46 17.90
N ARG A 713 -18.45 -2.78 16.99
CA ARG A 713 -18.44 -3.09 15.55
C ARG A 713 -17.98 -4.52 15.28
N ARG A 714 -16.85 -4.95 15.85
CA ARG A 714 -16.24 -6.28 15.63
C ARG A 714 -16.79 -7.40 16.52
N GLY A 715 -17.77 -7.12 17.39
CA GLY A 715 -18.34 -8.12 18.30
C GLY A 715 -17.35 -8.63 19.35
N LEU A 716 -16.43 -7.77 19.79
CA LEU A 716 -15.39 -8.03 20.79
C LEU A 716 -15.77 -7.44 22.17
N GLU A 717 -16.97 -6.90 22.31
CA GLU A 717 -17.56 -6.47 23.59
C GLU A 717 -17.47 -7.63 24.61
N PRO A 718 -17.06 -7.37 25.87
CA PRO A 718 -17.08 -8.40 26.91
C PRO A 718 -18.48 -8.99 27.04
N VAL A 719 -18.59 -10.32 27.04
CA VAL A 719 -19.86 -10.99 27.29
C VAL A 719 -20.28 -10.73 28.73
N THR A 720 -21.06 -9.66 28.94
CA THR A 720 -21.75 -9.42 30.21
C THR A 720 -22.63 -10.64 30.46
N ALA A 721 -22.27 -11.44 31.47
CA ALA A 721 -23.06 -12.60 31.86
C ALA A 721 -24.47 -12.12 32.24
N THR A 722 -25.42 -12.34 31.34
CA THR A 722 -26.84 -12.12 31.60
C THR A 722 -27.20 -12.98 32.79
N LYS A 723 -27.54 -12.33 33.91
CA LYS A 723 -28.20 -13.01 35.01
C LYS A 723 -29.52 -13.54 34.47
N THR A 724 -29.61 -14.86 34.34
CA THR A 724 -30.89 -15.55 34.30
C THR A 724 -31.57 -15.33 35.65
N GLU A 725 -32.63 -14.53 35.65
CA GLU A 725 -33.68 -14.60 36.66
C GLU A 725 -34.65 -15.75 36.34
#